data_AF-A0A0G1QSF1-F1
#
_entry.id   AF-A0A0G1QSF1-F1
#
_cell.length_a   1.000
_cell.length_b   1.000
_cell.length_c   1.000
_cell.angle_alpha   90.00
_cell.angle_beta   90.00
_cell.angle_gamma   90.00
#
_symmetry.space_group_name_H-M   'P 1'
#
loop_
_entity.id
_entity.type
_entity.pdbx_description
1 polymer ?
#
loop_
_entity_poly.entity_id
_entity_poly.type
_entity_poly.pdbx_seq_one_letter_code
_entity_poly.pdbx_strand_id
1 'polypeptide(L)'
;MTDPDTEEVLAEQDYTWGVLAFNPDYAVYPPNTTANLSFGVLDDAGRVLCDAALVAIIADPSGNETVLGTGDGSIRVNEECYQMEDTQKPDYEANFDTTIPGIYQMTIIAKSKNGERTLNDSFSVDPNAAFYLKRTGPTRTYHPATYNYSLDFTAKEAGTYDITEKVPASFTITGDGFTVTEQDQTKILHWQVTAVAGETKTLAYRFKGPPLSPYLFLLGAAEVKTSSPNQTWVEPREWMLASDNACSSDVDPSGNWNTAGSWTSCGGVVPTTTDTVAIVDGDTITIDSAPNSVISVNINLGGTLNGGSATLNINNTAASGTSFTNSGTWTSSTGTVNFGSDVALTMLSGSFIGSNNFNNITHTFTPTAARTYTVGAAVEIGGNWTSTPGSTSNARDLTINLSGATTVTGTLTLDGRGCNNGAADGTASTTQFSTNGQNLTVRAIVVDGITNGDGCRFTTANSSVVTFTGTGTTTLFTLGQTGSTALMTTGTTTEWDVTSVSGTPTLFSTSGTTITVHILKIAASATIVNLGAAFTIDANSGNKLWINSGILNQENRTITAGASATLQIDSGGTLCLGGTTASTTANCASGATQATAQAMPSFTTYTFDAASTVSYLSNANVVFSSTPNYGNLTLNPVLISTNRTYTPGGAMTINGDFTINPNESFTDTPSLTVDPLNNYTVASGKTTTITKTNAATSVLILPLAVSQYLSTGKLVIASGGTLNGAISSATIIIKDTGAAFTNSGTYTYGLTKVSYTNTTSSTVLGMTGTSGTNGYYDLDINGTGGTHTLGANTTANNATTITAGTLNTSAASSFTLTTSTLSITGGLTANASFINITGAGAAFTKSGTFTYGTSTVEYTNATGATVLSMNNVGSTNAYYTIWVANGSHTLGGDIRVYGDLASVSGTLSDATDSVTVVGSVTCFAAFACGTITFTGGTFTQIVAANQTFGTNASDSTIDWTFNNLTFDRSSGSNTITLGNIGLTGTGQIIVNGTLTIGTGGTMTTLQADTYDRIIDANIVTITSKGILFASSSALFTVAGAFTHTSGGTFTHSNGTVTFDGTAAL
;
A
#
# COMPACT_ATOMS: atom_id res chain seq x y z
N MET A 1 25.77 28.19 -70.25
CA MET A 1 26.75 29.30 -70.34
C MET A 1 27.13 29.46 -71.80
N THR A 2 27.22 30.68 -72.32
CA THR A 2 27.68 30.94 -73.69
C THR A 2 29.20 31.13 -73.71
N ASP A 3 29.87 30.58 -74.73
CA ASP A 3 31.25 30.93 -75.08
C ASP A 3 31.26 32.38 -75.59
N PRO A 4 32.00 33.30 -74.95
CA PRO A 4 32.02 34.71 -75.34
C PRO A 4 32.68 34.97 -76.71
N ASP A 5 33.36 34.00 -77.33
CA ASP A 5 34.01 34.18 -78.64
C ASP A 5 33.31 33.45 -79.82
N THR A 6 32.34 32.55 -79.57
CA THR A 6 31.70 31.77 -80.65
C THR A 6 30.17 31.79 -80.67
N GLU A 7 29.47 32.29 -79.63
CA GLU A 7 28.00 32.32 -79.55
C GLU A 7 27.34 30.94 -79.83
N GLU A 8 28.06 29.83 -79.62
CA GLU A 8 27.49 28.47 -79.73
C GLU A 8 26.99 28.00 -78.35
N VAL A 9 25.71 27.61 -78.28
CA VAL A 9 25.08 27.10 -77.06
C VAL A 9 25.47 25.63 -76.87
N LEU A 10 26.45 25.37 -76.00
CA LEU A 10 26.72 24.01 -75.51
C LEU A 10 25.83 23.74 -74.29
N ALA A 11 24.66 23.16 -74.58
CA ALA A 11 23.62 22.64 -73.68
C ALA A 11 22.85 23.66 -72.79
N GLU A 12 21.59 23.87 -73.17
CA GLU A 12 20.53 24.37 -72.28
C GLU A 12 19.90 23.14 -71.59
N GLN A 13 20.18 22.93 -70.29
CA GLN A 13 19.50 21.89 -69.53
C GLN A 13 18.22 22.48 -68.95
N ASP A 14 17.08 22.03 -69.47
CA ASP A 14 15.76 22.43 -69.00
C ASP A 14 15.52 21.82 -67.61
N TYR A 15 15.65 22.65 -66.57
CA TYR A 15 15.50 22.31 -65.15
C TYR A 15 14.05 22.04 -64.73
N THR A 16 13.12 22.03 -65.68
CA THR A 16 11.67 21.99 -65.43
C THR A 16 11.12 20.60 -65.04
N TRP A 17 11.95 19.55 -64.93
CA TRP A 17 11.47 18.15 -64.78
C TRP A 17 12.49 17.07 -64.22
N GLY A 18 13.33 17.41 -63.22
CA GLY A 18 14.21 16.44 -62.50
C GLY A 18 15.71 16.40 -62.91
N VAL A 19 16.55 15.56 -62.27
CA VAL A 19 18.02 15.56 -62.44
C VAL A 19 18.58 14.16 -62.74
N LEU A 20 19.44 14.03 -63.75
CA LEU A 20 20.22 12.82 -64.06
C LEU A 20 21.72 13.17 -64.00
N ALA A 21 22.45 12.57 -63.07
CA ALA A 21 23.90 12.72 -62.91
C ALA A 21 24.61 11.43 -63.33
N PHE A 22 25.76 11.58 -63.99
CA PHE A 22 26.61 10.47 -64.42
C PHE A 22 28.09 10.84 -64.28
N ASN A 23 28.88 9.94 -63.70
CA ASN A 23 30.32 10.08 -63.51
C ASN A 23 31.03 8.73 -63.72
N PRO A 24 31.88 8.57 -64.75
CA PRO A 24 32.87 7.48 -64.84
C PRO A 24 34.03 7.76 -63.87
N ASP A 25 34.73 6.79 -63.29
CA ASP A 25 35.80 7.07 -62.31
C ASP A 25 37.10 7.65 -62.92
N TYR A 26 37.24 7.67 -64.24
CA TYR A 26 38.26 8.44 -64.96
C TYR A 26 37.64 9.19 -66.15
N ALA A 27 38.21 10.34 -66.50
CA ALA A 27 37.99 10.96 -67.80
C ALA A 27 38.85 10.30 -68.91
N VAL A 28 40.07 9.88 -68.55
CA VAL A 28 41.04 9.19 -69.40
C VAL A 28 41.55 7.95 -68.67
N TYR A 29 41.19 6.77 -69.18
CA TYR A 29 41.52 5.48 -68.59
C TYR A 29 42.86 4.94 -69.08
N PRO A 30 43.58 4.20 -68.22
CA PRO A 30 44.63 3.30 -68.67
C PRO A 30 44.06 2.17 -69.55
N PRO A 31 44.84 1.58 -70.46
CA PRO A 31 44.40 0.42 -71.23
C PRO A 31 44.04 -0.78 -70.36
N ASN A 32 43.02 -1.55 -70.77
CA ASN A 32 42.56 -2.78 -70.11
C ASN A 32 42.12 -2.59 -68.65
N THR A 33 41.57 -1.42 -68.31
CA THR A 33 40.97 -1.18 -66.99
C THR A 33 39.46 -1.25 -67.05
N THR A 34 38.83 -1.65 -65.96
CA THR A 34 37.38 -1.57 -65.79
C THR A 34 36.99 -0.14 -65.42
N ALA A 35 36.11 0.46 -66.22
CA ALA A 35 35.44 1.72 -65.92
C ALA A 35 34.37 1.50 -64.85
N ASN A 36 34.47 2.25 -63.74
CA ASN A 36 33.43 2.29 -62.71
C ASN A 36 32.50 3.45 -63.03
N LEU A 37 31.27 3.12 -63.40
CA LEU A 37 30.26 4.05 -63.84
C LEU A 37 29.31 4.32 -62.69
N SER A 38 29.17 5.59 -62.30
CA SER A 38 28.33 6.02 -61.19
C SER A 38 27.17 6.87 -61.72
N PHE A 39 25.96 6.63 -61.23
CA PHE A 39 24.77 7.39 -61.63
C PHE A 39 23.97 7.89 -60.41
N GLY A 40 23.20 8.95 -60.62
CA GLY A 40 22.24 9.48 -59.67
C GLY A 40 21.00 9.99 -60.41
N VAL A 41 19.81 9.67 -59.91
CA VAL A 41 18.54 10.04 -60.55
C VAL A 41 17.66 10.71 -59.51
N LEU A 42 17.25 11.95 -59.77
CA LEU A 42 16.27 12.68 -58.97
C LEU A 42 15.01 12.97 -59.79
N ASP A 43 13.87 13.06 -59.12
CA ASP A 43 12.63 13.54 -59.72
C ASP A 43 12.57 15.08 -59.79
N ASP A 44 11.47 15.60 -60.31
CA ASP A 44 11.20 17.03 -60.53
C ASP A 44 11.18 17.88 -59.25
N ALA A 45 11.03 17.24 -58.08
CA ALA A 45 11.13 17.89 -56.78
C ALA A 45 12.51 17.72 -56.14
N GLY A 46 13.45 17.09 -56.86
CA GLY A 46 14.82 16.84 -56.41
C GLY A 46 14.96 15.68 -55.45
N ARG A 47 13.99 14.75 -55.44
CA ARG A 47 14.00 13.56 -54.58
C ARG A 47 14.68 12.41 -55.30
N VAL A 48 15.54 11.67 -54.59
CA VAL A 48 16.19 10.48 -55.15
C VAL A 48 15.18 9.44 -55.61
N LEU A 49 15.39 8.91 -56.81
CA LEU A 49 14.61 7.81 -57.39
C LEU A 49 15.47 6.55 -57.41
N CYS A 50 15.12 5.57 -56.58
CA CYS A 50 15.84 4.30 -56.47
C CYS A 50 15.19 3.15 -57.27
N ASP A 51 14.04 3.40 -57.89
CA ASP A 51 13.30 2.46 -58.73
C ASP A 51 13.25 2.88 -60.22
N ALA A 52 14.07 3.87 -60.61
CA ALA A 52 14.16 4.30 -62.01
C ALA A 52 14.67 3.17 -62.91
N ALA A 53 14.04 3.02 -64.07
CA ALA A 53 14.55 2.13 -65.12
C ALA A 53 15.69 2.84 -65.86
N LEU A 54 16.93 2.55 -65.46
CA LEU A 54 18.14 3.15 -65.99
C LEU A 54 18.74 2.24 -67.07
N VAL A 55 19.16 2.84 -68.18
CA VAL A 55 19.83 2.18 -69.30
C VAL A 55 21.05 3.01 -69.69
N ALA A 56 22.21 2.40 -69.88
CA ALA A 56 23.40 3.04 -70.42
C ALA A 56 23.85 2.32 -71.68
N ILE A 57 23.87 3.03 -72.82
CA ILE A 57 24.36 2.52 -74.10
C ILE A 57 25.77 3.06 -74.30
N ILE A 58 26.75 2.17 -74.40
CA ILE A 58 28.17 2.49 -74.51
C ILE A 58 28.68 2.02 -75.87
N ALA A 59 29.01 2.95 -76.76
CA ALA A 59 29.63 2.66 -78.05
C ALA A 59 31.16 2.72 -77.91
N ASP A 60 31.84 1.62 -78.23
CA ASP A 60 33.30 1.57 -78.28
C ASP A 60 33.86 2.39 -79.47
N PRO A 61 35.17 2.66 -79.53
CA PRO A 61 35.80 3.38 -80.64
C PRO A 61 35.63 2.74 -82.03
N SER A 62 35.23 1.47 -82.11
CA SER A 62 34.90 0.77 -83.36
C SER A 62 33.41 0.87 -83.72
N GLY A 63 32.59 1.51 -82.88
CA GLY A 63 31.15 1.66 -83.02
C GLY A 63 30.32 0.50 -82.50
N ASN A 64 30.91 -0.46 -81.75
CA ASN A 64 30.13 -1.54 -81.15
C ASN A 64 29.45 -1.06 -79.88
N GLU A 65 28.13 -1.25 -79.80
CA GLU A 65 27.33 -0.85 -78.64
C GLU A 65 27.20 -1.99 -77.61
N THR A 66 27.36 -1.63 -76.34
CA THR A 66 26.99 -2.45 -75.18
C THR A 66 25.90 -1.73 -74.41
N VAL A 67 24.81 -2.45 -74.09
CA VAL A 67 23.70 -1.91 -73.31
C VAL A 67 23.78 -2.48 -71.90
N LEU A 68 23.81 -1.58 -70.92
CA LEU A 68 23.70 -1.90 -69.49
C LEU A 68 22.34 -1.41 -68.98
N GLY A 69 21.72 -2.10 -68.03
CA GLY A 69 20.45 -1.67 -67.46
C GLY A 69 20.17 -2.21 -66.05
N THR A 70 19.22 -1.57 -65.37
CA THR A 70 18.72 -2.08 -64.08
C THR A 70 17.84 -3.32 -64.25
N GLY A 71 17.20 -3.49 -65.41
CA GLY A 71 16.31 -4.62 -65.70
C GLY A 71 17.03 -5.96 -65.89
N ASP A 72 18.30 -5.97 -66.29
CA ASP A 72 19.12 -7.19 -66.43
C ASP A 72 20.17 -7.35 -65.32
N GLY A 73 20.23 -6.39 -64.38
CA GLY A 73 21.13 -6.38 -63.24
C GLY A 73 22.57 -5.93 -63.55
N SER A 74 22.86 -5.50 -64.77
CA SER A 74 24.20 -4.97 -65.14
C SER A 74 24.45 -3.55 -64.62
N ILE A 75 23.39 -2.80 -64.32
CA ILE A 75 23.43 -1.62 -63.44
C ILE A 75 22.82 -2.02 -62.09
N ARG A 76 23.60 -1.89 -61.02
CA ARG A 76 23.18 -2.19 -59.65
C ARG A 76 22.70 -0.93 -58.94
N VAL A 77 21.58 -1.02 -58.23
CA VAL A 77 21.14 0.00 -57.27
C VAL A 77 21.83 -0.28 -55.93
N ASN A 78 22.45 0.73 -55.32
CA ASN A 78 23.04 0.59 -53.99
C ASN A 78 21.98 0.75 -52.91
N GLU A 79 22.07 -0.04 -51.82
CA GLU A 79 21.11 -0.04 -50.71
C GLU A 79 20.99 1.33 -50.03
N GLU A 80 22.08 2.11 -50.05
CA GLU A 80 22.15 3.47 -49.54
C GLU A 80 21.20 4.43 -50.28
N CYS A 81 20.82 4.14 -51.53
CA CYS A 81 19.80 4.92 -52.25
C CYS A 81 18.48 4.92 -51.46
N TYR A 82 18.04 3.75 -50.98
CA TYR A 82 16.76 3.60 -50.26
C TYR A 82 16.76 4.17 -48.85
N GLN A 83 17.92 4.56 -48.30
CA GLN A 83 17.97 5.25 -47.01
C GLN A 83 17.49 6.70 -47.14
N MET A 84 17.56 7.30 -48.35
CA MET A 84 17.17 8.69 -48.60
C MET A 84 17.88 9.71 -47.69
N GLU A 85 19.10 9.38 -47.27
CA GLU A 85 19.98 10.18 -46.41
C GLU A 85 21.31 10.46 -47.14
N ASP A 86 22.32 11.01 -46.44
CA ASP A 86 23.64 11.24 -47.01
C ASP A 86 24.40 9.94 -47.29
N THR A 87 24.99 9.85 -48.48
CA THR A 87 25.77 8.68 -48.89
C THR A 87 27.05 9.11 -49.62
N GLN A 88 28.14 8.40 -49.31
CA GLN A 88 29.41 8.54 -50.03
C GLN A 88 29.44 7.68 -51.30
N LYS A 89 28.56 6.67 -51.40
CA LYS A 89 28.43 5.79 -52.56
C LYS A 89 27.43 6.36 -53.56
N PRO A 90 27.60 6.07 -54.86
CA PRO A 90 26.60 6.46 -55.85
C PRO A 90 25.29 5.70 -55.66
N ASP A 91 24.17 6.30 -56.09
CA ASP A 91 22.85 5.67 -55.97
C ASP A 91 22.73 4.42 -56.88
N TYR A 92 23.34 4.50 -58.07
CA TYR A 92 23.48 3.38 -59.00
C TYR A 92 24.92 3.25 -59.46
N GLU A 93 25.36 2.02 -59.73
CA GLU A 93 26.70 1.75 -60.24
C GLU A 93 26.73 0.62 -61.28
N ALA A 94 27.70 0.69 -62.19
CA ALA A 94 27.96 -0.35 -63.16
C ALA A 94 29.46 -0.47 -63.45
N ASN A 95 29.87 -1.63 -63.94
CA ASN A 95 31.24 -1.90 -64.37
C ASN A 95 31.26 -2.14 -65.87
N PHE A 96 32.23 -1.53 -66.56
CA PHE A 96 32.42 -1.72 -68.00
C PHE A 96 33.90 -1.91 -68.33
N ASP A 97 34.26 -3.03 -68.96
CA ASP A 97 35.66 -3.30 -69.32
C ASP A 97 36.08 -2.55 -70.59
N THR A 98 37.12 -1.73 -70.47
CA THR A 98 37.67 -1.00 -71.62
C THR A 98 38.62 -1.89 -72.42
N THR A 99 38.35 -2.06 -73.72
CA THR A 99 39.00 -3.08 -74.57
C THR A 99 39.97 -2.52 -75.59
N ILE A 100 39.71 -1.33 -76.14
CA ILE A 100 40.52 -0.70 -77.19
C ILE A 100 40.77 0.79 -76.90
N PRO A 101 41.94 1.35 -77.26
CA PRO A 101 42.18 2.79 -77.16
C PRO A 101 41.21 3.61 -78.03
N GLY A 102 40.78 4.77 -77.54
CA GLY A 102 39.89 5.69 -78.24
C GLY A 102 38.80 6.27 -77.34
N ILE A 103 37.85 6.99 -77.95
CA ILE A 103 36.72 7.62 -77.26
C ILE A 103 35.55 6.64 -77.22
N TYR A 104 35.04 6.38 -76.02
CA TYR A 104 33.81 5.64 -75.77
C TYR A 104 32.66 6.64 -75.61
N GLN A 105 31.67 6.57 -76.49
CA GLN A 105 30.48 7.42 -76.46
C GLN A 105 29.40 6.77 -75.61
N MET A 106 28.72 7.54 -74.77
CA MET A 106 27.72 7.05 -73.84
C MET A 106 26.40 7.81 -73.96
N THR A 107 25.31 7.05 -74.02
CA THR A 107 23.94 7.56 -73.94
C THR A 107 23.26 6.92 -72.73
N ILE A 108 22.97 7.72 -71.70
CA ILE A 108 22.32 7.30 -70.46
C ILE A 108 20.86 7.72 -70.51
N ILE A 109 19.95 6.77 -70.30
CA ILE A 109 18.50 6.97 -70.33
C ILE A 109 17.92 6.56 -68.98
N ALA A 110 17.24 7.48 -68.29
CA ALA A 110 16.53 7.21 -67.05
C ALA A 110 15.02 7.37 -67.28
N LYS A 111 14.26 6.30 -67.04
CA LYS A 111 12.79 6.29 -67.13
C LYS A 111 12.17 6.24 -65.75
N SER A 112 11.39 7.27 -65.43
CA SER A 112 10.57 7.34 -64.21
C SER A 112 9.09 7.51 -64.57
N LYS A 113 8.22 7.51 -63.56
CA LYS A 113 6.79 7.84 -63.73
C LYS A 113 6.57 9.27 -64.25
N ASN A 114 7.56 10.16 -64.10
CA ASN A 114 7.47 11.57 -64.45
C ASN A 114 8.06 11.88 -65.83
N GLY A 115 8.69 10.92 -66.51
CA GLY A 115 9.21 11.09 -67.87
C GLY A 115 10.49 10.29 -68.15
N GLU A 116 11.03 10.49 -69.36
CA GLU A 116 12.27 9.88 -69.82
C GLU A 116 13.35 10.96 -69.97
N ARG A 117 14.45 10.84 -69.23
CA ARG A 117 15.63 11.72 -69.30
C ARG A 117 16.74 11.03 -70.10
N THR A 118 17.40 11.76 -70.99
CA THR A 118 18.57 11.27 -71.72
C THR A 118 19.76 12.20 -71.49
N LEU A 119 20.93 11.64 -71.21
CA LEU A 119 22.21 12.32 -71.06
C LEU A 119 23.23 11.67 -71.99
N ASN A 120 23.95 12.48 -72.78
CA ASN A 120 25.07 12.03 -73.60
C ASN A 120 26.39 12.45 -72.95
N ASP A 121 27.35 11.56 -72.88
CA ASP A 121 28.67 11.81 -72.29
C ASP A 121 29.73 10.91 -72.96
N SER A 122 31.00 11.05 -72.61
CA SER A 122 32.07 10.19 -73.09
C SER A 122 33.23 10.08 -72.10
N PHE A 123 34.01 9.01 -72.25
CA PHE A 123 35.34 8.90 -71.66
C PHE A 123 36.31 8.35 -72.71
N SER A 124 37.61 8.43 -72.46
CA SER A 124 38.61 7.92 -73.40
C SER A 124 39.55 6.93 -72.75
N VAL A 125 40.14 6.06 -73.57
CA VAL A 125 41.24 5.16 -73.18
C VAL A 125 42.47 5.58 -73.96
N ASP A 126 43.51 6.06 -73.26
CA ASP A 126 44.74 6.50 -73.89
C ASP A 126 45.98 5.83 -73.25
N PRO A 127 46.63 4.87 -73.94
CA PRO A 127 47.86 4.26 -73.46
C PRO A 127 49.01 5.25 -73.26
N ASN A 128 48.96 6.43 -73.89
CA ASN A 128 50.05 7.40 -73.92
C ASN A 128 49.83 8.61 -73.02
N ALA A 129 48.74 8.67 -72.25
CA ALA A 129 48.51 9.75 -71.29
C ALA A 129 49.69 9.89 -70.31
N ALA A 130 50.16 11.11 -70.06
CA ALA A 130 51.32 11.39 -69.20
C ALA A 130 51.08 11.03 -67.72
N PHE A 131 49.81 11.00 -67.32
CA PHE A 131 49.34 10.61 -66.00
C PHE A 131 47.90 10.10 -66.12
N TYR A 132 47.39 9.50 -65.05
CA TYR A 132 45.98 9.17 -64.91
C TYR A 132 45.44 9.80 -63.63
N LEU A 133 44.21 10.31 -63.69
CA LEU A 133 43.52 10.96 -62.59
C LEU A 133 42.21 10.21 -62.34
N LYS A 134 42.17 9.41 -61.28
CA LYS A 134 40.98 8.70 -60.85
C LYS A 134 40.21 9.54 -59.84
N ARG A 135 38.90 9.58 -59.94
CA ARG A 135 38.05 10.26 -58.96
C ARG A 135 37.25 9.28 -58.13
N THR A 136 36.97 9.68 -56.90
CA THR A 136 36.04 8.98 -56.02
C THR A 136 35.26 10.01 -55.22
N GLY A 137 33.93 9.94 -55.34
CA GLY A 137 33.01 10.89 -54.74
C GLY A 137 31.56 10.42 -54.96
N PRO A 138 30.58 11.06 -54.30
CA PRO A 138 29.18 10.72 -54.47
C PRO A 138 28.68 11.14 -55.87
N THR A 139 27.52 10.67 -56.28
CA THR A 139 26.75 11.21 -57.43
C THR A 139 25.59 12.10 -57.01
N ARG A 140 25.25 12.08 -55.71
CA ARG A 140 24.18 12.86 -55.09
C ARG A 140 24.68 13.51 -53.80
N THR A 141 24.27 14.75 -53.55
CA THR A 141 24.49 15.44 -52.28
C THR A 141 23.17 15.64 -51.57
N TYR A 142 23.09 15.21 -50.32
CA TYR A 142 22.02 15.52 -49.36
C TYR A 142 22.46 16.62 -48.39
N HIS A 143 21.75 17.75 -48.36
CA HIS A 143 21.99 18.82 -47.37
C HIS A 143 21.36 18.44 -46.02
N PRO A 144 22.04 18.57 -44.86
CA PRO A 144 23.22 19.40 -44.54
C PRO A 144 24.58 18.70 -44.51
N ALA A 145 24.70 17.50 -45.09
CA ALA A 145 25.88 16.65 -44.93
C ALA A 145 27.15 17.18 -45.60
N THR A 146 28.29 16.66 -45.16
CA THR A 146 29.64 17.00 -45.67
C THR A 146 30.29 15.76 -46.25
N TYR A 147 30.60 15.80 -47.54
CA TYR A 147 31.09 14.65 -48.32
C TYR A 147 32.60 14.70 -48.48
N ASN A 148 33.24 13.53 -48.57
CA ASN A 148 34.63 13.42 -48.99
C ASN A 148 34.70 13.34 -50.52
N TYR A 149 35.73 13.93 -51.10
CA TYR A 149 36.01 13.82 -52.52
C TYR A 149 37.51 13.66 -52.72
N SER A 150 37.92 12.67 -53.52
CA SER A 150 39.33 12.37 -53.75
C SER A 150 39.68 12.23 -55.23
N LEU A 151 40.88 12.71 -55.54
CA LEU A 151 41.54 12.64 -56.84
C LEU A 151 42.85 11.85 -56.66
N ASP A 152 42.86 10.60 -57.14
CA ASP A 152 44.03 9.72 -57.13
C ASP A 152 44.85 9.97 -58.41
N PHE A 153 45.94 10.69 -58.26
CA PHE A 153 46.83 11.10 -59.34
C PHE A 153 48.01 10.14 -59.48
N THR A 154 48.16 9.51 -60.64
CA THR A 154 49.27 8.58 -60.95
C THR A 154 50.04 9.10 -62.15
N ALA A 155 51.25 9.64 -61.93
CA ALA A 155 52.11 10.11 -63.01
C ALA A 155 52.94 8.96 -63.62
N LYS A 156 53.17 8.97 -64.93
CA LYS A 156 54.09 8.01 -65.59
C LYS A 156 55.57 8.39 -65.46
N GLU A 157 55.84 9.67 -65.21
CA GLU A 157 57.18 10.21 -65.02
C GLU A 157 57.28 10.87 -63.64
N ALA A 158 58.49 10.87 -63.07
CA ALA A 158 58.73 11.57 -61.81
C ALA A 158 58.85 13.09 -62.06
N GLY A 159 58.28 13.91 -61.17
CA GLY A 159 58.31 15.36 -61.33
C GLY A 159 57.41 16.11 -60.37
N THR A 160 57.38 17.44 -60.51
CA THR A 160 56.45 18.31 -59.79
C THR A 160 55.32 18.74 -60.72
N TYR A 161 54.10 18.53 -60.25
CA TYR A 161 52.85 18.80 -60.95
C TYR A 161 52.03 19.79 -60.12
N ASP A 162 51.54 20.86 -60.75
CA ASP A 162 50.56 21.76 -60.13
C ASP A 162 49.17 21.31 -60.58
N ILE A 163 48.35 20.89 -59.62
CA ILE A 163 47.02 20.32 -59.86
C ILE A 163 46.00 21.27 -59.26
N THR A 164 45.02 21.70 -60.07
CA THR A 164 43.90 22.51 -59.60
C THR A 164 42.57 21.80 -59.83
N GLU A 165 41.68 21.92 -58.85
CA GLU A 165 40.27 21.50 -58.94
C GLU A 165 39.36 22.72 -58.82
N LYS A 166 38.31 22.77 -59.63
CA LYS A 166 37.29 23.82 -59.62
C LYS A 166 36.01 23.29 -58.98
N VAL A 167 35.46 24.02 -58.00
CA VAL A 167 34.17 23.71 -57.37
C VAL A 167 33.32 24.98 -57.26
N PRO A 168 31.98 24.89 -57.22
CA PRO A 168 31.13 26.07 -57.10
C PRO A 168 31.47 26.93 -55.86
N ALA A 169 31.45 28.27 -55.98
CA ALA A 169 31.74 29.16 -54.84
C ALA A 169 30.75 28.99 -53.69
N SER A 170 29.53 28.52 -53.96
CA SER A 170 28.52 28.20 -52.95
C SER A 170 28.89 27.02 -52.04
N PHE A 171 29.91 26.23 -52.38
CA PHE A 171 30.33 25.09 -51.58
C PHE A 171 31.19 25.52 -50.39
N THR A 172 30.91 24.96 -49.22
CA THR A 172 31.83 25.07 -48.07
C THR A 172 32.89 23.99 -48.20
N ILE A 173 34.16 24.38 -48.31
CA ILE A 173 35.30 23.47 -48.51
C ILE A 173 36.10 23.37 -47.22
N THR A 174 36.45 22.15 -46.82
CA THR A 174 37.29 21.84 -45.66
C THR A 174 38.33 20.77 -46.02
N GLY A 175 39.49 20.80 -45.39
CA GLY A 175 40.60 19.89 -45.69
C GLY A 175 41.95 20.58 -45.56
N ASP A 176 43.02 19.80 -45.64
CA ASP A 176 44.41 20.25 -45.51
C ASP A 176 45.21 19.89 -46.77
N GLY A 177 46.36 20.53 -46.98
CA GLY A 177 47.30 20.18 -48.06
C GLY A 177 47.07 20.87 -49.41
N PHE A 178 46.12 21.80 -49.49
CA PHE A 178 45.88 22.68 -50.64
C PHE A 178 45.61 24.12 -50.19
N THR A 179 45.71 25.05 -51.13
CA THR A 179 45.22 26.43 -50.96
C THR A 179 43.93 26.65 -51.73
N VAL A 180 43.01 27.43 -51.18
CA VAL A 180 41.74 27.80 -51.85
C VAL A 180 41.80 29.27 -52.25
N THR A 181 41.52 29.53 -53.53
CA THR A 181 41.27 30.89 -54.04
C THR A 181 39.89 30.95 -54.67
N GLU A 182 39.17 32.04 -54.49
CA GLU A 182 37.86 32.24 -55.12
C GLU A 182 37.98 33.25 -56.27
N GLN A 183 37.47 32.87 -57.44
CA GLN A 183 37.44 33.70 -58.65
C GLN A 183 36.18 33.36 -59.45
N ASP A 184 35.47 34.38 -59.94
CA ASP A 184 34.36 34.22 -60.91
C ASP A 184 33.32 33.15 -60.51
N GLN A 185 32.79 33.23 -59.28
CA GLN A 185 31.82 32.28 -58.69
C GLN A 185 32.30 30.82 -58.57
N THR A 186 33.61 30.59 -58.64
CA THR A 186 34.25 29.29 -58.51
C THR A 186 35.33 29.34 -57.43
N LYS A 187 35.45 28.28 -56.63
CA LYS A 187 36.60 28.04 -55.74
C LYS A 187 37.58 27.13 -56.45
N ILE A 188 38.84 27.54 -56.47
CA ILE A 188 39.96 26.81 -57.07
C ILE A 188 40.79 26.25 -55.92
N LEU A 189 40.85 24.93 -55.83
CA LEU A 189 41.69 24.19 -54.88
C LEU A 189 43.00 23.86 -55.59
N HIS A 190 44.14 24.31 -55.07
CA HIS A 190 45.45 24.12 -55.68
C HIS A 190 46.35 23.24 -54.81
N TRP A 191 46.85 22.15 -55.39
CA TRP A 191 47.86 21.27 -54.82
C TRP A 191 49.16 21.36 -55.64
N GLN A 192 50.30 21.36 -54.95
CA GLN A 192 51.60 21.12 -55.57
C GLN A 192 52.06 19.70 -55.22
N VAL A 193 52.12 18.83 -56.23
CA VAL A 193 52.36 17.39 -56.05
C VAL A 193 53.75 17.03 -56.58
N THR A 194 54.60 16.48 -55.72
CA THR A 194 55.84 15.83 -56.16
C THR A 194 55.56 14.34 -56.33
N ALA A 195 55.53 13.87 -57.58
CA ALA A 195 55.19 12.50 -57.94
C ALA A 195 56.43 11.68 -58.30
N VAL A 196 56.40 10.39 -57.96
CA VAL A 196 57.33 9.37 -58.45
C VAL A 196 56.61 8.58 -59.54
N ALA A 197 57.33 8.22 -60.61
CA ALA A 197 56.78 7.46 -61.72
C ALA A 197 56.08 6.18 -61.23
N GLY A 198 54.80 6.03 -61.57
CA GLY A 198 53.94 4.89 -61.22
C GLY A 198 53.36 4.92 -59.79
N GLU A 199 53.72 5.88 -58.95
CA GLU A 199 53.12 6.05 -57.62
C GLU A 199 51.81 6.85 -57.71
N THR A 200 50.77 6.40 -57.00
CA THR A 200 49.52 7.13 -56.87
C THR A 200 49.57 8.07 -55.65
N LYS A 201 49.26 9.35 -55.86
CA LYS A 201 49.08 10.37 -54.82
C LYS A 201 47.59 10.72 -54.70
N THR A 202 47.02 10.56 -53.52
CA THR A 202 45.64 10.94 -53.24
C THR A 202 45.56 12.40 -52.80
N LEU A 203 44.84 13.21 -53.57
CA LEU A 203 44.45 14.57 -53.22
C LEU A 203 43.01 14.53 -52.74
N ALA A 204 42.72 15.08 -51.57
CA ALA A 204 41.39 14.98 -50.99
C ALA A 204 40.93 16.32 -50.41
N TYR A 205 39.62 16.55 -50.51
CA TYR A 205 38.94 17.63 -49.82
C TYR A 205 37.57 17.15 -49.36
N ARG A 206 36.97 17.92 -48.45
CA ARG A 206 35.61 17.74 -47.99
C ARG A 206 34.77 18.93 -48.44
N PHE A 207 33.55 18.67 -48.87
CA PHE A 207 32.65 19.73 -49.33
C PHE A 207 31.25 19.57 -48.75
N LYS A 208 30.58 20.71 -48.54
CA LYS A 208 29.17 20.81 -48.22
C LYS A 208 28.49 21.73 -49.23
N GLY A 209 27.52 21.19 -49.97
CA GLY A 209 26.72 21.94 -50.94
C GLY A 209 25.63 22.80 -50.28
N PRO A 210 25.13 23.85 -50.95
CA PRO A 210 24.02 24.66 -50.46
C PRO A 210 22.69 23.88 -50.49
N PRO A 211 21.66 24.29 -49.72
CA PRO A 211 20.33 23.65 -49.71
C PRO A 211 19.50 24.01 -50.95
N LEU A 212 20.01 23.70 -52.14
CA LEU A 212 19.33 23.92 -53.42
C LEU A 212 18.93 22.57 -54.01
N SER A 213 17.64 22.36 -54.27
CA SER A 213 17.12 21.11 -54.86
C SER A 213 15.79 21.37 -55.60
N PRO A 214 15.54 20.72 -56.75
CA PRO A 214 16.50 19.96 -57.56
C PRO A 214 17.59 20.88 -58.11
N TYR A 215 18.84 20.43 -58.07
CA TYR A 215 19.94 21.14 -58.75
C TYR A 215 21.01 20.14 -59.23
N LEU A 216 21.73 20.48 -60.29
CA LEU A 216 22.88 19.71 -60.76
C LEU A 216 24.13 20.57 -60.66
N PHE A 217 25.04 20.24 -59.75
CA PHE A 217 26.33 20.91 -59.63
C PHE A 217 27.36 20.27 -60.55
N LEU A 218 28.22 21.09 -61.12
CA LEU A 218 29.35 20.68 -61.94
C LEU A 218 30.66 20.96 -61.20
N LEU A 219 31.56 19.97 -61.18
CA LEU A 219 32.87 20.01 -60.55
C LEU A 219 33.95 19.80 -61.62
N GLY A 220 35.13 20.34 -61.39
CA GLY A 220 36.18 20.42 -62.41
C GLY A 220 35.84 21.43 -63.50
N ALA A 221 36.38 21.30 -64.70
CA ALA A 221 37.47 20.40 -65.07
C ALA A 221 38.74 20.66 -64.23
N ALA A 222 39.44 19.60 -63.80
CA ALA A 222 40.75 19.76 -63.18
C ALA A 222 41.80 20.23 -64.20
N GLU A 223 42.79 21.00 -63.76
CA GLU A 223 43.96 21.34 -64.57
C GLU A 223 45.22 20.73 -63.95
N VAL A 224 46.07 20.13 -64.79
CA VAL A 224 47.38 19.61 -64.37
C VAL A 224 48.45 20.30 -65.19
N LYS A 225 49.32 21.05 -64.52
CA LYS A 225 50.46 21.74 -65.15
C LYS A 225 51.75 20.98 -64.88
N THR A 226 52.46 20.65 -65.96
CA THR A 226 53.79 20.04 -65.90
C THR A 226 54.86 21.11 -66.06
N SER A 227 55.97 20.97 -65.34
CA SER A 227 57.07 21.95 -65.38
C SER A 227 58.05 21.72 -66.54
N SER A 228 58.08 20.54 -67.17
CA SER A 228 58.94 20.25 -68.34
C SER A 228 58.46 19.00 -69.12
N PRO A 229 57.98 19.15 -70.37
CA PRO A 229 57.68 20.42 -71.04
C PRO A 229 56.60 21.19 -70.27
N ASN A 230 56.60 22.53 -70.37
CA ASN A 230 55.55 23.35 -69.77
C ASN A 230 54.24 23.15 -70.53
N GLN A 231 53.35 22.32 -69.99
CA GLN A 231 52.07 22.00 -70.61
C GLN A 231 50.98 21.99 -69.54
N THR A 232 49.84 22.60 -69.86
CA THR A 232 48.62 22.50 -69.07
C THR A 232 47.72 21.48 -69.73
N TRP A 233 47.38 20.42 -69.02
CA TRP A 233 46.28 19.54 -69.38
C TRP A 233 45.03 20.02 -68.67
N VAL A 234 43.92 20.10 -69.41
CA VAL A 234 42.58 20.38 -68.87
C VAL A 234 41.77 19.11 -69.02
N GLU A 235 41.11 18.69 -67.96
CA GLU A 235 40.26 17.52 -67.99
C GLU A 235 39.12 17.68 -69.03
N PRO A 236 38.86 16.67 -69.87
CA PRO A 236 37.92 16.83 -71.00
C PRO A 236 36.44 16.79 -70.57
N ARG A 237 36.14 16.77 -69.28
CA ARG A 237 34.79 16.71 -68.73
C ARG A 237 34.68 17.45 -67.40
N GLU A 238 33.44 17.75 -67.05
CA GLU A 238 33.02 18.13 -65.71
C GLU A 238 32.32 16.95 -65.03
N TRP A 239 32.21 17.04 -63.71
CA TRP A 239 31.70 15.98 -62.85
C TRP A 239 30.40 16.42 -62.21
N MET A 240 29.39 15.56 -62.28
CA MET A 240 28.01 15.88 -61.97
C MET A 240 27.65 15.46 -60.55
N LEU A 241 27.09 16.37 -59.76
CA LEU A 241 26.50 16.08 -58.45
C LEU A 241 25.05 16.53 -58.44
N ALA A 242 24.14 15.57 -58.38
CA ALA A 242 22.73 15.85 -58.18
C ALA A 242 22.49 16.32 -56.74
N SER A 243 21.73 17.38 -56.55
CA SER A 243 21.43 17.93 -55.24
C SER A 243 20.04 17.51 -54.79
N ASP A 244 20.02 16.67 -53.77
CA ASP A 244 18.84 16.20 -53.03
C ASP A 244 18.74 16.99 -51.72
N ASN A 245 17.53 17.35 -51.31
CA ASN A 245 17.32 18.15 -50.11
C ASN A 245 16.07 17.72 -49.37
N ALA A 246 16.16 17.66 -48.04
CA ALA A 246 14.97 17.61 -47.19
C ALA A 246 14.12 18.86 -47.42
N CYS A 247 12.80 18.74 -47.30
CA CYS A 247 11.92 19.91 -47.20
C CYS A 247 12.23 20.62 -45.88
N SER A 248 13.13 21.60 -45.96
CA SER A 248 13.53 22.44 -44.84
C SER A 248 12.63 23.66 -44.79
N SER A 249 12.19 24.04 -43.59
CA SER A 249 11.45 25.29 -43.42
C SER A 249 12.30 26.49 -43.86
N ASP A 250 11.66 27.46 -44.49
CA ASP A 250 12.26 28.75 -44.85
C ASP A 250 11.21 29.86 -44.62
N VAL A 251 11.21 30.42 -43.42
CA VAL A 251 10.24 31.46 -43.00
C VAL A 251 10.92 32.51 -42.12
N ASP A 252 10.45 33.75 -42.18
CA ASP A 252 10.92 34.82 -41.28
C ASP A 252 9.75 35.44 -40.50
N PRO A 253 9.59 35.16 -39.19
CA PRO A 253 10.12 34.03 -38.43
C PRO A 253 9.13 32.84 -38.36
N SER A 254 7.96 32.95 -39.01
CA SER A 254 6.86 31.99 -38.85
C SER A 254 6.08 31.71 -40.13
N GLY A 255 5.61 30.47 -40.30
CA GLY A 255 4.72 30.08 -41.38
C GLY A 255 3.85 28.85 -41.06
N ASN A 256 3.12 28.40 -42.08
CA ASN A 256 2.14 27.31 -41.98
C ASN A 256 2.59 26.11 -42.79
N TRP A 257 2.37 24.90 -42.26
CA TRP A 257 2.77 23.66 -42.90
C TRP A 257 2.16 23.52 -44.30
N ASN A 258 0.87 23.83 -44.46
CA ASN A 258 0.19 23.69 -45.76
C ASN A 258 0.39 24.91 -46.69
N THR A 259 1.34 25.79 -46.39
CA THR A 259 1.71 26.91 -47.26
C THR A 259 2.98 26.59 -48.04
N ALA A 260 2.85 26.44 -49.36
CA ALA A 260 3.96 26.21 -50.30
C ALA A 260 5.19 27.11 -50.07
N GLY A 261 4.95 28.40 -49.77
CA GLY A 261 6.01 29.38 -49.51
C GLY A 261 6.83 29.13 -48.25
N SER A 262 6.40 28.26 -47.34
CA SER A 262 7.18 27.87 -46.16
C SER A 262 8.25 26.82 -46.45
N TRP A 263 8.32 26.30 -47.69
CA TRP A 263 9.13 25.16 -48.10
C TRP A 263 9.87 25.42 -49.42
N THR A 264 10.48 26.60 -49.56
CA THR A 264 11.22 27.02 -50.77
C THR A 264 12.37 26.06 -51.11
N SER A 265 12.95 25.43 -50.09
CA SER A 265 14.08 24.52 -50.18
C SER A 265 13.80 23.18 -50.90
N CYS A 266 12.52 22.85 -51.10
CA CYS A 266 12.07 21.71 -51.91
C CYS A 266 11.17 22.16 -53.08
N GLY A 267 11.45 23.33 -53.66
CA GLY A 267 10.74 23.83 -54.84
C GLY A 267 9.46 24.61 -54.54
N GLY A 268 9.23 25.00 -53.27
CA GLY A 268 8.05 25.78 -52.89
C GLY A 268 6.76 24.97 -52.94
N VAL A 269 6.81 23.69 -52.54
CA VAL A 269 5.65 22.80 -52.44
C VAL A 269 5.45 22.32 -51.01
N VAL A 270 4.21 22.03 -50.64
CA VAL A 270 3.88 21.49 -49.31
C VAL A 270 4.44 20.07 -49.18
N PRO A 271 5.10 19.71 -48.06
CA PRO A 271 5.63 18.37 -47.83
C PRO A 271 4.57 17.28 -47.97
N THR A 272 4.97 16.22 -48.63
CA THR A 272 4.18 15.06 -49.04
C THR A 272 4.77 13.76 -48.50
N THR A 273 4.09 12.63 -48.76
CA THR A 273 4.41 11.32 -48.19
C THR A 273 5.81 10.78 -48.52
N THR A 274 6.50 11.39 -49.47
CA THR A 274 7.85 11.02 -49.90
C THR A 274 8.93 11.89 -49.29
N ASP A 275 8.56 12.90 -48.51
CA ASP A 275 9.49 13.95 -48.12
C ASP A 275 9.96 13.73 -46.68
N THR A 276 11.25 13.99 -46.43
CA THR A 276 11.78 14.18 -45.08
C THR A 276 11.72 15.67 -44.76
N VAL A 277 11.29 16.03 -43.56
CA VAL A 277 11.08 17.43 -43.17
C VAL A 277 12.08 17.86 -42.09
N ALA A 278 12.69 19.01 -42.28
CA ALA A 278 13.53 19.67 -41.29
C ALA A 278 12.95 21.03 -40.88
N ILE A 279 12.76 21.27 -39.59
CA ILE A 279 12.46 22.61 -39.08
C ILE A 279 13.77 23.24 -38.63
N VAL A 280 14.18 24.30 -39.31
CA VAL A 280 15.51 24.91 -39.12
C VAL A 280 15.55 25.88 -37.93
N ASP A 281 16.75 26.25 -37.50
CA ASP A 281 16.97 27.17 -36.39
C ASP A 281 16.34 28.55 -36.67
N GLY A 282 15.59 29.08 -35.70
CA GLY A 282 14.88 30.37 -35.81
C GLY A 282 13.48 30.28 -36.40
N ASP A 283 13.15 29.21 -37.10
CA ASP A 283 11.86 29.05 -37.78
C ASP A 283 10.77 28.51 -36.86
N THR A 284 9.54 28.99 -37.07
CA THR A 284 8.33 28.45 -36.46
C THR A 284 7.34 28.00 -37.52
N ILE A 285 7.05 26.70 -37.59
CA ILE A 285 6.03 26.14 -38.49
C ILE A 285 4.82 25.66 -37.69
N THR A 286 3.62 25.97 -38.16
CA THR A 286 2.36 25.49 -37.57
C THR A 286 1.63 24.56 -38.52
N ILE A 287 1.25 23.37 -38.05
CA ILE A 287 0.43 22.40 -38.78
C ILE A 287 -1.02 22.88 -38.76
N ASP A 288 -1.49 23.52 -39.84
CA ASP A 288 -2.74 24.28 -39.86
C ASP A 288 -3.95 23.52 -40.42
N SER A 289 -3.77 22.61 -41.39
CA SER A 289 -4.85 21.81 -41.97
C SER A 289 -4.33 20.45 -42.48
N ALA A 290 -5.16 19.61 -43.10
CA ALA A 290 -4.70 18.36 -43.73
C ALA A 290 -4.61 18.55 -45.26
N PRO A 291 -3.75 17.81 -45.99
CA PRO A 291 -2.94 16.66 -45.55
C PRO A 291 -1.54 17.03 -45.03
N ASN A 292 -1.08 16.35 -43.97
CA ASN A 292 0.30 16.44 -43.45
C ASN A 292 0.85 15.03 -43.31
N SER A 293 1.35 14.46 -44.39
CA SER A 293 1.90 13.10 -44.37
C SER A 293 3.31 13.14 -44.93
N VAL A 294 4.29 12.58 -44.22
CA VAL A 294 5.73 12.65 -44.54
C VAL A 294 6.46 11.36 -44.16
N ILE A 295 7.71 11.20 -44.62
CA ILE A 295 8.58 10.08 -44.22
C ILE A 295 9.08 10.28 -42.78
N SER A 296 9.60 11.46 -42.47
CA SER A 296 10.15 11.78 -41.16
C SER A 296 10.09 13.28 -40.86
N VAL A 297 10.20 13.63 -39.58
CA VAL A 297 10.31 15.01 -39.10
C VAL A 297 11.53 15.15 -38.21
N ASN A 298 12.35 16.17 -38.47
CA ASN A 298 13.46 16.57 -37.63
C ASN A 298 13.31 18.04 -37.23
N ILE A 299 13.11 18.31 -35.94
CA ILE A 299 13.13 19.67 -35.40
C ILE A 299 14.55 19.95 -34.90
N ASN A 300 15.26 20.81 -35.61
CA ASN A 300 16.63 21.19 -35.25
C ASN A 300 16.64 22.04 -33.98
N LEU A 301 17.80 22.11 -33.32
CA LEU A 301 17.99 23.02 -32.19
C LEU A 301 17.63 24.45 -32.60
N GLY A 302 16.76 25.09 -31.83
CA GLY A 302 16.26 26.44 -32.09
C GLY A 302 15.05 26.53 -33.04
N GLY A 303 14.71 25.46 -33.75
CA GLY A 303 13.47 25.37 -34.55
C GLY A 303 12.23 25.06 -33.70
N THR A 304 11.05 25.46 -34.17
CA THR A 304 9.76 25.24 -33.49
C THR A 304 8.70 24.65 -34.43
N LEU A 305 8.11 23.51 -34.06
CA LEU A 305 6.95 22.91 -34.74
C LEU A 305 5.72 22.90 -33.84
N ASN A 306 4.64 23.54 -34.29
CA ASN A 306 3.36 23.55 -33.60
C ASN A 306 2.37 22.57 -34.26
N GLY A 307 1.91 21.58 -33.52
CA GLY A 307 1.06 20.46 -33.94
C GLY A 307 -0.38 20.80 -34.35
N GLY A 308 -0.85 22.03 -34.11
CA GLY A 308 -2.18 22.50 -34.50
C GLY A 308 -3.34 21.57 -34.07
N SER A 309 -4.35 21.40 -34.92
CA SER A 309 -5.50 20.50 -34.67
C SER A 309 -5.60 19.32 -35.64
N ALA A 310 -4.80 19.32 -36.70
CA ALA A 310 -4.80 18.27 -37.71
C ALA A 310 -3.95 17.07 -37.28
N THR A 311 -4.08 15.95 -38.00
CA THR A 311 -3.21 14.78 -37.83
C THR A 311 -1.95 14.94 -38.67
N LEU A 312 -0.79 14.73 -38.06
CA LEU A 312 0.49 14.54 -38.74
C LEU A 312 0.74 13.03 -38.91
N ASN A 313 0.79 12.54 -40.14
CA ASN A 313 1.10 11.15 -40.45
C ASN A 313 2.59 11.01 -40.79
N ILE A 314 3.27 10.08 -40.13
CA ILE A 314 4.67 9.78 -40.37
C ILE A 314 4.80 8.32 -40.82
N ASN A 315 5.15 8.14 -42.09
CA ASN A 315 5.21 6.88 -42.80
C ASN A 315 6.64 6.65 -43.31
N ASN A 316 7.56 6.42 -42.38
CA ASN A 316 8.95 6.15 -42.69
C ASN A 316 9.06 4.80 -43.44
N THR A 317 9.82 4.80 -44.52
CA THR A 317 10.08 3.63 -45.38
C THR A 317 11.44 3.01 -45.13
N ALA A 318 12.33 3.67 -44.40
CA ALA A 318 13.70 3.21 -44.13
C ALA A 318 13.77 2.34 -42.85
N ALA A 319 14.45 1.19 -42.95
CA ALA A 319 14.55 0.21 -41.87
C ALA A 319 15.50 0.59 -40.72
N SER A 320 16.25 1.69 -40.87
CA SER A 320 17.19 2.18 -39.84
C SER A 320 16.93 3.63 -39.40
N GLY A 321 15.94 4.30 -40.01
CA GLY A 321 15.65 5.72 -39.78
C GLY A 321 14.85 5.99 -38.50
N THR A 322 14.90 7.24 -38.02
CA THR A 322 14.03 7.72 -36.94
C THR A 322 12.84 8.48 -37.53
N SER A 323 11.61 8.17 -37.10
CA SER A 323 10.40 8.83 -37.63
C SER A 323 10.25 10.29 -37.16
N PHE A 324 10.43 10.57 -35.87
CA PHE A 324 10.33 11.92 -35.32
C PHE A 324 11.53 12.21 -34.41
N THR A 325 12.36 13.16 -34.80
CA THR A 325 13.47 13.67 -34.01
C THR A 325 13.16 15.08 -33.51
N ASN A 326 13.26 15.32 -32.21
CA ASN A 326 13.09 16.66 -31.63
C ASN A 326 14.30 17.11 -30.81
N SER A 327 15.11 17.99 -31.40
CA SER A 327 16.20 18.72 -30.73
C SER A 327 15.83 20.17 -30.40
N GLY A 328 14.69 20.66 -30.90
CA GLY A 328 14.18 22.01 -30.68
C GLY A 328 12.90 22.04 -29.83
N THR A 329 11.90 22.78 -30.29
CA THR A 329 10.61 22.92 -29.61
C THR A 329 9.49 22.26 -30.41
N TRP A 330 8.78 21.33 -29.79
CA TRP A 330 7.52 20.80 -30.29
C TRP A 330 6.40 21.31 -29.40
N THR A 331 5.27 21.75 -29.97
CA THR A 331 4.07 22.06 -29.18
C THR A 331 2.90 21.25 -29.74
N SER A 332 2.26 20.39 -28.95
CA SER A 332 1.25 19.48 -29.50
C SER A 332 -0.06 20.13 -29.91
N SER A 333 -0.43 21.26 -29.29
CA SER A 333 -1.78 21.83 -29.36
C SER A 333 -2.85 20.74 -29.16
N THR A 334 -3.81 20.56 -30.06
CA THR A 334 -4.88 19.53 -30.00
C THR A 334 -4.75 18.44 -31.07
N GLY A 335 -3.69 18.47 -31.87
CA GLY A 335 -3.44 17.54 -32.96
C GLY A 335 -3.12 16.11 -32.50
N THR A 336 -3.01 15.21 -33.48
CA THR A 336 -2.61 13.80 -33.28
C THR A 336 -1.39 13.51 -34.14
N VAL A 337 -0.40 12.80 -33.60
CA VAL A 337 0.71 12.27 -34.40
C VAL A 337 0.47 10.79 -34.65
N ASN A 338 0.32 10.42 -35.92
CA ASN A 338 0.10 9.06 -36.35
C ASN A 338 1.38 8.47 -36.95
N PHE A 339 1.88 7.40 -36.35
CA PHE A 339 2.97 6.60 -36.92
C PHE A 339 2.36 5.46 -37.74
N GLY A 340 2.57 5.48 -39.05
CA GLY A 340 1.93 4.56 -40.00
C GLY A 340 2.93 3.71 -40.81
N SER A 341 4.15 3.57 -40.32
CA SER A 341 5.28 2.96 -41.04
C SER A 341 5.23 1.42 -40.98
N ASP A 342 5.22 0.71 -42.10
CA ASP A 342 5.36 -0.77 -42.14
C ASP A 342 6.83 -1.22 -42.26
N VAL A 343 7.66 -0.74 -41.33
CA VAL A 343 9.07 -1.10 -41.24
C VAL A 343 9.52 -1.04 -39.78
N ALA A 344 10.47 -1.87 -39.39
CA ALA A 344 11.06 -1.79 -38.06
C ALA A 344 11.90 -0.52 -37.97
N LEU A 345 11.74 0.26 -36.90
CA LEU A 345 12.38 1.58 -36.77
C LEU A 345 12.42 2.11 -35.33
N THR A 346 13.10 3.24 -35.15
CA THR A 346 12.97 4.09 -33.93
C THR A 346 11.92 5.16 -34.17
N MET A 347 10.82 5.15 -33.41
CA MET A 347 9.71 6.09 -33.62
C MET A 347 10.07 7.52 -33.22
N LEU A 348 10.73 7.65 -32.07
CA LEU A 348 10.95 8.91 -31.39
C LEU A 348 12.41 9.01 -30.94
N SER A 349 13.04 10.15 -31.20
CA SER A 349 14.36 10.52 -30.67
C SER A 349 14.39 11.98 -30.22
N GLY A 350 15.13 12.30 -29.16
CA GLY A 350 15.20 13.66 -28.59
C GLY A 350 14.29 13.88 -27.38
N SER A 351 13.74 15.09 -27.23
CA SER A 351 12.97 15.50 -26.03
C SER A 351 11.46 15.60 -26.30
N PHE A 352 10.65 14.81 -25.59
CA PHE A 352 9.17 14.80 -25.70
C PHE A 352 8.46 14.91 -24.35
N ILE A 353 9.06 15.67 -23.42
CA ILE A 353 8.58 15.85 -22.06
C ILE A 353 8.30 17.33 -21.76
N GLY A 354 7.48 17.62 -20.76
CA GLY A 354 7.14 18.97 -20.36
C GLY A 354 6.38 19.72 -21.46
N SER A 355 6.92 20.86 -21.90
CA SER A 355 6.33 21.66 -22.98
C SER A 355 6.37 20.97 -24.34
N ASN A 356 7.22 19.94 -24.51
CA ASN A 356 7.36 19.16 -25.75
C ASN A 356 6.51 17.88 -25.76
N ASN A 357 5.46 17.80 -24.94
CA ASN A 357 4.62 16.60 -24.90
C ASN A 357 3.77 16.43 -26.17
N PHE A 358 3.24 15.23 -26.39
CA PHE A 358 2.22 14.98 -27.40
C PHE A 358 0.82 15.19 -26.82
N ASN A 359 -0.15 15.53 -27.67
CA ASN A 359 -1.55 15.52 -27.28
C ASN A 359 -2.12 14.11 -27.46
N ASN A 360 -2.16 13.56 -28.68
CA ASN A 360 -2.47 12.15 -28.92
C ASN A 360 -1.40 11.50 -29.80
N ILE A 361 -1.14 10.22 -29.55
CA ILE A 361 -0.36 9.36 -30.45
C ILE A 361 -1.28 8.26 -30.97
N THR A 362 -1.23 8.02 -32.27
CA THR A 362 -1.79 6.83 -32.89
C THR A 362 -0.72 6.04 -33.61
N HIS A 363 -0.87 4.71 -33.61
CA HIS A 363 -0.01 3.81 -34.38
C HIS A 363 -0.92 2.89 -35.20
N THR A 364 -1.09 3.25 -36.47
CA THR A 364 -2.10 2.64 -37.35
C THR A 364 -1.50 2.37 -38.73
N PHE A 365 -1.24 1.10 -39.03
CA PHE A 365 -0.77 0.62 -40.32
C PHE A 365 -1.06 -0.86 -40.46
N THR A 366 -0.97 -1.39 -41.68
CA THR A 366 -1.18 -2.82 -41.94
C THR A 366 0.19 -3.49 -42.11
N PRO A 367 0.67 -4.31 -41.15
CA PRO A 367 1.98 -4.93 -41.24
C PRO A 367 2.04 -5.99 -42.35
N THR A 368 3.15 -6.02 -43.10
CA THR A 368 3.47 -7.06 -44.09
C THR A 368 4.49 -8.09 -43.58
N ALA A 369 5.26 -7.77 -42.54
CA ALA A 369 6.22 -8.65 -41.88
C ALA A 369 6.19 -8.48 -40.36
N ALA A 370 6.97 -9.26 -39.62
CA ALA A 370 7.14 -9.03 -38.19
C ALA A 370 7.94 -7.73 -37.96
N ARG A 371 7.45 -6.85 -37.09
CA ARG A 371 8.01 -5.50 -36.89
C ARG A 371 8.27 -5.22 -35.41
N THR A 372 9.42 -4.59 -35.13
CA THR A 372 9.75 -4.05 -33.81
C THR A 372 9.93 -2.54 -33.92
N TYR A 373 9.22 -1.80 -33.07
CA TYR A 373 9.28 -0.34 -32.96
C TYR A 373 9.90 0.02 -31.62
N THR A 374 10.88 0.91 -31.66
CA THR A 374 11.53 1.42 -30.45
C THR A 374 11.07 2.84 -30.19
N VAL A 375 10.51 3.10 -29.02
CA VAL A 375 10.33 4.48 -28.52
C VAL A 375 11.64 4.92 -27.89
N GLY A 376 12.50 5.53 -28.69
CA GLY A 376 13.90 5.85 -28.35
C GLY A 376 14.10 6.97 -27.34
N ALA A 377 13.03 7.58 -26.82
CA ALA A 377 13.07 8.71 -25.90
C ALA A 377 12.08 8.54 -24.73
N ALA A 378 12.22 9.39 -23.70
CA ALA A 378 11.16 9.57 -22.71
C ALA A 378 10.03 10.42 -23.32
N VAL A 379 8.78 10.07 -23.03
CA VAL A 379 7.61 10.63 -23.72
C VAL A 379 6.50 10.96 -22.74
N GLU A 380 5.94 12.15 -22.85
CA GLU A 380 4.69 12.55 -22.21
C GLU A 380 3.59 12.73 -23.27
N ILE A 381 2.41 12.21 -22.97
CA ILE A 381 1.21 12.29 -23.82
C ILE A 381 0.06 12.82 -22.94
N GLY A 382 -0.44 14.01 -23.25
CA GLY A 382 -1.54 14.67 -22.51
C GLY A 382 -2.90 14.00 -22.73
N GLY A 383 -3.08 13.31 -23.84
CA GLY A 383 -4.29 12.57 -24.22
C GLY A 383 -4.01 11.07 -24.33
N ASN A 384 -4.52 10.44 -25.39
CA ASN A 384 -4.50 8.98 -25.56
C ASN A 384 -3.33 8.50 -26.42
N TRP A 385 -2.87 7.28 -26.13
CA TRP A 385 -2.08 6.50 -27.07
C TRP A 385 -2.91 5.31 -27.54
N THR A 386 -3.24 5.28 -28.83
CA THR A 386 -3.93 4.15 -29.46
C THR A 386 -3.04 3.42 -30.45
N SER A 387 -2.86 2.11 -30.31
CA SER A 387 -2.20 1.25 -31.30
C SER A 387 -3.21 0.28 -31.89
N THR A 388 -3.48 0.44 -33.19
CA THR A 388 -4.47 -0.31 -33.97
C THR A 388 -3.85 -0.79 -35.28
N PRO A 389 -3.02 -1.85 -35.29
CA PRO A 389 -2.54 -2.41 -36.55
C PRO A 389 -3.72 -2.96 -37.39
N GLY A 390 -3.69 -2.74 -38.70
CA GLY A 390 -4.60 -3.33 -39.68
C GLY A 390 -4.34 -4.82 -39.90
N SER A 391 -5.23 -5.53 -40.60
CA SER A 391 -5.07 -6.97 -40.91
C SER A 391 -4.68 -7.21 -42.37
N THR A 392 -3.78 -8.17 -42.60
CA THR A 392 -3.64 -8.90 -43.88
C THR A 392 -3.91 -10.39 -43.66
N SER A 393 -4.07 -11.15 -44.74
CA SER A 393 -4.25 -12.60 -44.72
C SER A 393 -3.01 -13.42 -44.32
N ASN A 394 -1.90 -12.80 -43.88
CA ASN A 394 -0.62 -13.46 -43.55
C ASN A 394 -0.06 -12.95 -42.22
N ALA A 395 -0.90 -12.82 -41.19
CA ALA A 395 -0.61 -12.11 -39.95
C ALA A 395 0.80 -12.40 -39.34
N ARG A 396 1.42 -11.37 -38.72
CA ARG A 396 2.81 -11.33 -38.23
C ARG A 396 2.91 -10.59 -36.88
N ASP A 397 3.98 -10.81 -36.13
CA ASP A 397 4.20 -10.20 -34.81
C ASP A 397 4.58 -8.70 -34.87
N LEU A 398 3.93 -7.89 -34.05
CA LEU A 398 4.22 -6.47 -33.83
C LEU A 398 4.71 -6.26 -32.40
N THR A 399 5.86 -5.65 -32.20
CA THR A 399 6.38 -5.29 -30.86
C THR A 399 6.65 -3.80 -30.76
N ILE A 400 6.16 -3.15 -29.70
CA ILE A 400 6.50 -1.78 -29.32
C ILE A 400 7.32 -1.84 -28.03
N ASN A 401 8.57 -1.40 -28.07
CA ASN A 401 9.50 -1.38 -26.93
C ASN A 401 9.76 0.06 -26.48
N LEU A 402 9.56 0.32 -25.19
CA LEU A 402 10.01 1.57 -24.59
C LEU A 402 11.53 1.58 -24.40
N SER A 403 12.16 2.73 -24.61
CA SER A 403 13.57 2.99 -24.21
C SER A 403 13.70 4.18 -23.25
N GLY A 404 12.61 4.91 -23.01
CA GLY A 404 12.52 5.97 -22.00
C GLY A 404 11.24 5.84 -21.17
N ALA A 405 11.19 6.53 -20.03
CA ALA A 405 9.98 6.59 -19.20
C ALA A 405 8.84 7.22 -20.00
N THR A 406 7.64 6.65 -19.91
CA THR A 406 6.48 7.09 -20.70
C THR A 406 5.32 7.44 -19.78
N THR A 407 4.69 8.59 -20.02
CA THR A 407 3.47 9.03 -19.34
C THR A 407 2.35 9.25 -20.34
N VAL A 408 1.20 8.61 -20.13
CA VAL A 408 -0.04 8.79 -20.90
C VAL A 408 -1.13 9.26 -19.94
N THR A 409 -1.48 10.54 -19.99
CA THR A 409 -2.49 11.13 -19.10
C THR A 409 -3.91 10.65 -19.46
N GLY A 410 -4.11 10.23 -20.71
CA GLY A 410 -5.29 9.50 -21.16
C GLY A 410 -5.11 7.98 -21.10
N THR A 411 -5.84 7.28 -21.96
CA THR A 411 -5.84 5.82 -22.02
C THR A 411 -4.77 5.32 -22.99
N LEU A 412 -4.02 4.29 -22.58
CA LEU A 412 -3.22 3.46 -23.48
C LEU A 412 -4.11 2.32 -24.01
N THR A 413 -4.43 2.35 -25.30
CA THR A 413 -5.27 1.35 -25.96
C THR A 413 -4.43 0.53 -26.92
N LEU A 414 -4.38 -0.78 -26.68
CA LEU A 414 -3.87 -1.78 -27.62
C LEU A 414 -5.07 -2.51 -28.19
N ASP A 415 -5.32 -2.33 -29.48
CA ASP A 415 -6.50 -2.90 -30.14
C ASP A 415 -6.07 -3.81 -31.29
N GLY A 416 -6.39 -5.09 -31.09
CA GLY A 416 -6.00 -6.22 -31.92
C GLY A 416 -6.99 -6.56 -33.00
N ARG A 417 -7.81 -5.63 -33.49
CA ARG A 417 -8.60 -5.82 -34.73
C ARG A 417 -7.75 -6.24 -35.95
N GLY A 418 -6.41 -6.14 -35.87
CA GLY A 418 -5.43 -6.71 -36.81
C GLY A 418 -4.84 -8.09 -36.47
N CYS A 419 -5.01 -8.60 -35.24
CA CYS A 419 -4.52 -9.91 -34.78
C CYS A 419 -5.50 -11.02 -35.17
N ASN A 420 -5.65 -11.28 -36.47
CA ASN A 420 -6.45 -12.42 -36.95
C ASN A 420 -5.58 -13.68 -37.06
N ASN A 421 -6.03 -14.76 -36.43
CA ASN A 421 -5.59 -16.11 -36.73
C ASN A 421 -6.17 -16.50 -38.10
N GLY A 422 -5.47 -16.12 -39.17
CA GLY A 422 -5.96 -16.28 -40.54
C GLY A 422 -4.87 -16.30 -41.59
N ALA A 423 -3.59 -16.43 -41.18
CA ALA A 423 -2.57 -16.86 -42.11
C ALA A 423 -2.94 -18.25 -42.62
N ALA A 424 -3.00 -18.43 -43.94
CA ALA A 424 -3.26 -19.74 -44.55
C ALA A 424 -2.23 -20.82 -44.13
N ASP A 425 -1.15 -20.42 -43.45
CA ASP A 425 -0.06 -21.24 -42.92
C ASP A 425 -0.27 -21.70 -41.45
N GLY A 426 -1.30 -21.23 -40.74
CA GLY A 426 -1.58 -21.61 -39.34
C GLY A 426 -0.72 -20.92 -38.28
N THR A 427 -0.02 -19.83 -38.61
CA THR A 427 0.83 -19.08 -37.66
C THR A 427 0.03 -18.04 -36.88
N ALA A 428 0.11 -18.10 -35.55
CA ALA A 428 -0.41 -17.11 -34.62
C ALA A 428 0.23 -15.72 -34.83
N SER A 429 -0.48 -14.64 -34.48
CA SER A 429 0.07 -13.27 -34.54
C SER A 429 -0.20 -12.49 -33.28
N THR A 430 0.79 -11.73 -32.82
CA THR A 430 0.73 -11.00 -31.56
C THR A 430 1.06 -9.53 -31.74
N THR A 431 0.31 -8.64 -31.09
CA THR A 431 0.69 -7.23 -30.92
C THR A 431 1.13 -7.03 -29.49
N GLN A 432 2.42 -6.83 -29.26
CA GLN A 432 3.02 -6.68 -27.95
C GLN A 432 3.38 -5.22 -27.67
N PHE A 433 2.96 -4.71 -26.52
CA PHE A 433 3.54 -3.53 -25.90
C PHE A 433 4.43 -3.96 -24.75
N SER A 434 5.69 -3.57 -24.76
CA SER A 434 6.68 -3.94 -23.76
C SER A 434 7.23 -2.70 -23.06
N THR A 435 7.18 -2.68 -21.73
CA THR A 435 7.84 -1.63 -20.96
C THR A 435 9.37 -1.71 -21.05
N ASN A 436 9.93 -2.87 -21.40
CA ASN A 436 11.36 -3.08 -21.64
C ASN A 436 12.29 -2.48 -20.56
N GLY A 437 11.88 -2.54 -19.28
CA GLY A 437 12.64 -2.07 -18.12
C GLY A 437 12.36 -0.61 -17.75
N GLN A 438 11.54 0.09 -18.54
CA GLN A 438 11.16 1.48 -18.31
C GLN A 438 9.88 1.61 -17.48
N ASN A 439 9.67 2.80 -16.93
CA ASN A 439 8.45 3.14 -16.20
C ASN A 439 7.35 3.59 -17.16
N LEU A 440 6.11 3.22 -16.84
CA LEU A 440 4.92 3.60 -17.57
C LEU A 440 3.87 4.17 -16.61
N THR A 441 3.50 5.44 -16.78
CA THR A 441 2.40 6.07 -16.04
C THR A 441 1.21 6.25 -16.97
N VAL A 442 0.02 5.80 -16.58
CA VAL A 442 -1.18 5.77 -17.43
C VAL A 442 -2.43 6.08 -16.62
N ARG A 443 -3.45 6.72 -17.22
CA ARG A 443 -4.77 6.79 -16.57
C ARG A 443 -5.42 5.41 -16.50
N ALA A 444 -5.40 4.70 -17.62
CA ALA A 444 -5.89 3.34 -17.76
C ALA A 444 -5.22 2.65 -18.95
N ILE A 445 -5.21 1.32 -18.92
CA ILE A 445 -4.80 0.48 -20.04
C ILE A 445 -6.02 -0.30 -20.52
N VAL A 446 -6.21 -0.34 -21.83
CA VAL A 446 -7.18 -1.19 -22.51
C VAL A 446 -6.41 -2.11 -23.46
N VAL A 447 -6.54 -3.41 -23.26
CA VAL A 447 -6.02 -4.42 -24.18
C VAL A 447 -7.21 -5.18 -24.75
N ASP A 448 -7.50 -4.91 -26.01
CA ASP A 448 -8.61 -5.48 -26.79
C ASP A 448 -8.05 -6.29 -27.99
N GLY A 449 -8.67 -7.40 -28.37
CA GLY A 449 -8.17 -8.27 -29.46
C GLY A 449 -8.93 -9.60 -29.56
N ILE A 450 -9.12 -10.12 -30.79
CA ILE A 450 -10.14 -11.08 -31.29
C ILE A 450 -10.13 -12.52 -30.71
N THR A 451 -11.26 -13.21 -30.92
CA THR A 451 -11.92 -14.39 -30.29
C THR A 451 -11.21 -15.75 -30.16
N ASN A 452 -9.96 -15.98 -30.57
CA ASN A 452 -9.43 -17.37 -30.67
C ASN A 452 -7.96 -17.59 -30.25
N GLY A 453 -7.55 -17.08 -29.09
CA GLY A 453 -6.34 -17.56 -28.39
C GLY A 453 -5.00 -16.89 -28.73
N ASP A 454 -4.90 -16.15 -29.84
CA ASP A 454 -3.72 -15.37 -30.23
C ASP A 454 -4.11 -13.90 -30.40
N GLY A 455 -3.65 -13.01 -29.49
CA GLY A 455 -4.11 -11.62 -29.38
C GLY A 455 -3.05 -10.63 -28.87
N CYS A 456 -3.47 -9.39 -28.62
CA CYS A 456 -2.61 -8.33 -28.05
C CYS A 456 -1.94 -8.77 -26.73
N ARG A 457 -0.73 -8.34 -26.44
CA ARG A 457 -0.01 -8.65 -25.20
C ARG A 457 0.52 -7.38 -24.56
N PHE A 458 0.28 -7.22 -23.26
CA PHE A 458 0.97 -6.23 -22.46
C PHE A 458 2.07 -6.91 -21.64
N THR A 459 3.32 -6.54 -21.87
CA THR A 459 4.48 -7.14 -21.22
C THR A 459 5.19 -6.13 -20.36
N THR A 460 5.46 -6.48 -19.11
CA THR A 460 6.36 -5.72 -18.26
C THR A 460 7.68 -6.46 -18.13
N ALA A 461 8.82 -5.77 -18.31
CA ALA A 461 10.13 -6.36 -18.06
C ALA A 461 10.62 -6.00 -16.65
N ASN A 462 11.64 -6.70 -16.16
CA ASN A 462 12.19 -6.48 -14.81
C ASN A 462 12.52 -5.01 -14.53
N SER A 463 12.34 -4.59 -13.28
CA SER A 463 12.54 -3.22 -12.79
C SER A 463 11.55 -2.16 -13.31
N SER A 464 10.59 -2.51 -14.18
CA SER A 464 9.55 -1.59 -14.60
C SER A 464 8.51 -1.33 -13.50
N VAL A 465 8.11 -0.06 -13.36
CA VAL A 465 6.93 0.35 -12.59
C VAL A 465 5.81 0.78 -13.54
N VAL A 466 4.63 0.20 -13.39
CA VAL A 466 3.40 0.61 -14.09
C VAL A 466 2.48 1.35 -13.12
N THR A 467 2.28 2.64 -13.32
CA THR A 467 1.48 3.49 -12.42
C THR A 467 0.14 3.86 -13.05
N PHE A 468 -0.95 3.53 -12.35
CA PHE A 468 -2.33 3.87 -12.71
C PHE A 468 -2.82 5.11 -11.96
N THR A 469 -3.25 6.12 -12.71
CA THR A 469 -3.71 7.42 -12.17
C THR A 469 -5.22 7.65 -12.32
N GLY A 470 -5.97 6.70 -12.92
CA GLY A 470 -7.40 6.84 -13.18
C GLY A 470 -8.25 7.12 -11.94
N THR A 471 -9.18 8.07 -12.05
CA THR A 471 -10.08 8.53 -10.98
C THR A 471 -11.54 8.15 -11.22
N GLY A 472 -12.42 8.44 -10.27
CA GLY A 472 -13.87 8.20 -10.41
C GLY A 472 -14.18 6.71 -10.51
N THR A 473 -15.01 6.30 -11.47
CA THR A 473 -15.39 4.90 -11.72
C THR A 473 -14.54 4.24 -12.81
N THR A 474 -13.36 4.80 -13.12
CA THR A 474 -12.49 4.30 -14.19
C THR A 474 -12.07 2.85 -13.93
N THR A 475 -12.14 2.00 -14.95
CA THR A 475 -11.49 0.69 -14.91
C THR A 475 -10.03 0.87 -15.33
N LEU A 476 -9.10 0.61 -14.41
CA LEU A 476 -7.68 0.93 -14.58
C LEU A 476 -7.00 0.02 -15.59
N PHE A 477 -7.39 -1.25 -15.60
CA PHE A 477 -6.88 -2.22 -16.55
C PHE A 477 -8.03 -3.05 -17.12
N THR A 478 -8.29 -2.88 -18.41
CA THR A 478 -9.38 -3.54 -19.12
C THR A 478 -8.80 -4.57 -20.08
N LEU A 479 -9.23 -5.82 -19.91
CA LEU A 479 -9.09 -6.89 -20.88
C LEU A 479 -10.44 -7.01 -21.61
N GLY A 480 -10.42 -6.85 -22.94
CA GLY A 480 -11.63 -6.79 -23.78
C GLY A 480 -12.37 -8.12 -23.97
N GLN A 481 -11.77 -9.28 -23.65
CA GLN A 481 -12.33 -10.59 -23.98
C GLN A 481 -12.27 -11.66 -22.89
N THR A 482 -13.25 -12.55 -22.90
CA THR A 482 -13.42 -13.69 -22.00
C THR A 482 -12.72 -14.94 -22.55
N GLY A 483 -11.77 -15.55 -21.81
CA GLY A 483 -11.30 -16.91 -22.09
C GLY A 483 -9.94 -17.09 -22.80
N SER A 484 -9.16 -16.01 -23.01
CA SER A 484 -7.78 -16.13 -23.53
C SER A 484 -6.76 -16.13 -22.40
N THR A 485 -5.80 -17.05 -22.39
CA THR A 485 -4.93 -17.38 -21.24
C THR A 485 -3.56 -16.68 -21.19
N ALA A 486 -3.21 -15.79 -22.13
CA ALA A 486 -1.89 -15.14 -22.12
C ALA A 486 -1.88 -13.74 -22.78
N LEU A 487 -2.70 -12.81 -22.26
CA LEU A 487 -2.73 -11.40 -22.70
C LEU A 487 -1.72 -10.51 -21.95
N MET A 488 -1.09 -11.02 -20.89
CA MET A 488 -0.19 -10.27 -20.02
C MET A 488 0.96 -11.14 -19.52
N THR A 489 2.19 -10.63 -19.63
CA THR A 489 3.39 -11.25 -19.06
C THR A 489 4.06 -10.24 -18.13
N THR A 490 4.36 -10.64 -16.90
CA THR A 490 5.00 -9.76 -15.92
C THR A 490 6.42 -10.20 -15.61
N GLY A 491 7.32 -9.22 -15.54
CA GLY A 491 8.68 -9.44 -15.07
C GLY A 491 8.70 -9.78 -13.59
N THR A 492 9.72 -10.51 -13.16
CA THR A 492 9.86 -11.06 -11.80
C THR A 492 10.24 -10.03 -10.73
N THR A 493 10.22 -8.74 -11.06
CA THR A 493 10.52 -7.61 -10.17
C THR A 493 9.61 -6.40 -10.46
N THR A 494 8.54 -6.59 -11.23
CA THR A 494 7.70 -5.45 -11.68
C THR A 494 6.69 -5.04 -10.62
N GLU A 495 6.50 -3.73 -10.50
CA GLU A 495 5.59 -3.11 -9.53
C GLU A 495 4.44 -2.41 -10.27
N TRP A 496 3.22 -2.69 -9.83
CA TRP A 496 1.99 -2.10 -10.36
C TRP A 496 1.41 -1.18 -9.30
N ASP A 497 1.53 0.13 -9.51
CA ASP A 497 1.13 1.17 -8.57
C ASP A 497 -0.24 1.73 -8.90
N VAL A 498 -1.15 1.73 -7.93
CA VAL A 498 -2.45 2.40 -8.05
C VAL A 498 -2.41 3.66 -7.20
N THR A 499 -2.27 4.82 -7.83
CA THR A 499 -2.10 6.13 -7.17
C THR A 499 -3.32 7.02 -7.34
N SER A 500 -4.50 6.44 -7.58
CA SER A 500 -5.73 7.18 -7.82
C SER A 500 -6.06 8.14 -6.68
N VAL A 501 -6.20 9.42 -6.99
CA VAL A 501 -6.38 10.50 -6.00
C VAL A 501 -7.85 10.77 -5.64
N SER A 502 -8.81 10.19 -6.37
CA SER A 502 -10.23 10.30 -6.03
C SER A 502 -11.11 9.22 -6.68
N GLY A 503 -12.23 8.88 -6.05
CA GLY A 503 -13.29 8.05 -6.62
C GLY A 503 -13.34 6.63 -6.09
N THR A 504 -13.78 5.70 -6.94
CA THR A 504 -13.98 4.27 -6.65
C THR A 504 -13.56 3.38 -7.84
N PRO A 505 -12.32 3.52 -8.37
CA PRO A 505 -11.90 2.86 -9.59
C PRO A 505 -11.92 1.35 -9.46
N THR A 506 -12.15 0.68 -10.58
CA THR A 506 -12.11 -0.78 -10.68
C THR A 506 -10.73 -1.19 -11.17
N LEU A 507 -10.01 -2.02 -10.43
CA LEU A 507 -8.63 -2.38 -10.79
C LEU A 507 -8.56 -3.15 -12.10
N PHE A 508 -9.36 -4.22 -12.22
CA PHE A 508 -9.36 -5.14 -13.35
C PHE A 508 -10.78 -5.33 -13.90
N SER A 509 -10.96 -5.32 -15.22
CA SER A 509 -12.25 -5.67 -15.84
C SER A 509 -12.61 -7.14 -15.64
N THR A 510 -13.91 -7.46 -15.60
CA THR A 510 -14.46 -8.82 -15.44
C THR A 510 -14.28 -9.67 -16.70
N SER A 511 -13.05 -9.94 -17.11
CA SER A 511 -12.77 -10.97 -18.12
C SER A 511 -12.52 -12.31 -17.43
N GLY A 512 -12.94 -13.42 -18.02
CA GLY A 512 -12.73 -14.78 -17.48
C GLY A 512 -11.26 -15.25 -17.49
N THR A 513 -10.31 -14.33 -17.58
CA THR A 513 -8.87 -14.57 -17.69
C THR A 513 -8.18 -14.26 -16.37
N THR A 514 -7.24 -15.10 -15.95
CA THR A 514 -6.45 -14.87 -14.74
C THR A 514 -5.34 -13.84 -15.00
N ILE A 515 -5.41 -12.69 -14.33
CA ILE A 515 -4.35 -11.68 -14.33
C ILE A 515 -3.26 -12.10 -13.35
N THR A 516 -1.98 -12.05 -13.75
CA THR A 516 -0.85 -12.39 -12.88
C THR A 516 0.11 -11.23 -12.75
N VAL A 517 0.39 -10.79 -11.52
CA VAL A 517 1.29 -9.67 -11.20
C VAL A 517 2.36 -10.09 -10.21
N HIS A 518 3.53 -9.45 -10.25
CA HIS A 518 4.60 -9.72 -9.30
C HIS A 518 4.42 -8.91 -8.00
N ILE A 519 4.39 -7.58 -8.10
CA ILE A 519 4.01 -6.67 -7.01
C ILE A 519 2.81 -5.84 -7.45
N LEU A 520 1.76 -5.84 -6.64
CA LEU A 520 0.63 -4.90 -6.77
C LEU A 520 0.58 -4.02 -5.54
N LYS A 521 0.69 -2.71 -5.74
CA LYS A 521 0.67 -1.72 -4.66
C LYS A 521 -0.51 -0.78 -4.79
N ILE A 522 -1.27 -0.68 -3.71
CA ILE A 522 -2.33 0.30 -3.54
C ILE A 522 -1.76 1.47 -2.74
N ALA A 523 -1.66 2.63 -3.38
CA ALA A 523 -1.17 3.88 -2.81
C ALA A 523 -2.21 5.00 -3.05
N ALA A 524 -3.46 4.71 -2.71
CA ALA A 524 -4.63 5.48 -3.13
C ALA A 524 -5.38 6.08 -1.91
N SER A 525 -4.70 6.93 -1.13
CA SER A 525 -5.14 7.40 0.20
C SER A 525 -6.57 7.98 0.27
N ALA A 526 -7.10 8.55 -0.82
CA ALA A 526 -8.43 9.18 -0.85
C ALA A 526 -9.49 8.36 -1.58
N THR A 527 -9.19 7.10 -1.92
CA THR A 527 -9.92 6.34 -2.94
C THR A 527 -10.14 4.89 -2.50
N ILE A 528 -11.27 4.32 -2.90
CA ILE A 528 -11.57 2.89 -2.73
C ILE A 528 -11.25 2.18 -4.04
N VAL A 529 -10.21 1.37 -4.06
CA VAL A 529 -9.88 0.55 -5.22
C VAL A 529 -10.70 -0.73 -5.16
N ASN A 530 -11.64 -0.88 -6.07
CA ASN A 530 -12.50 -2.05 -6.16
C ASN A 530 -11.84 -3.15 -6.99
N LEU A 531 -11.85 -4.38 -6.48
CA LEU A 531 -11.37 -5.52 -7.21
C LEU A 531 -12.46 -6.06 -8.16
N GLY A 532 -12.35 -5.72 -9.45
CA GLY A 532 -13.33 -6.14 -10.45
C GLY A 532 -13.17 -7.58 -10.97
N ALA A 533 -11.97 -8.16 -10.90
CA ALA A 533 -11.71 -9.55 -11.33
C ALA A 533 -10.74 -10.29 -10.39
N ALA A 534 -10.74 -11.61 -10.46
CA ALA A 534 -9.77 -12.43 -9.74
C ALA A 534 -8.37 -12.26 -10.34
N PHE A 535 -7.34 -12.33 -9.50
CA PHE A 535 -5.95 -12.24 -9.96
C PHE A 535 -5.02 -13.10 -9.09
N THR A 536 -3.81 -13.28 -9.59
CA THR A 536 -2.75 -14.06 -8.96
C THR A 536 -1.55 -13.16 -8.71
N ILE A 537 -1.00 -13.20 -7.50
CA ILE A 537 0.38 -12.80 -7.24
C ILE A 537 1.27 -13.96 -7.69
N ASP A 538 2.27 -13.72 -8.52
CA ASP A 538 3.14 -14.77 -9.09
C ASP A 538 3.87 -15.60 -8.01
N ALA A 539 4.65 -16.61 -8.39
CA ALA A 539 5.39 -17.46 -7.46
C ALA A 539 6.88 -17.09 -7.32
N ASN A 540 7.31 -15.95 -7.87
CA ASN A 540 8.72 -15.53 -7.87
C ASN A 540 9.09 -14.87 -6.54
N SER A 541 10.35 -14.96 -6.11
CA SER A 541 10.81 -14.34 -4.87
C SER A 541 10.60 -12.82 -4.86
N GLY A 542 10.09 -12.25 -3.77
CA GLY A 542 9.86 -10.80 -3.64
C GLY A 542 8.44 -10.36 -4.02
N ASN A 543 7.62 -11.30 -4.47
CA ASN A 543 6.21 -11.14 -4.82
C ASN A 543 5.34 -10.62 -3.66
N LYS A 544 4.46 -9.65 -3.95
CA LYS A 544 3.75 -8.93 -2.90
C LYS A 544 2.41 -8.33 -3.34
N LEU A 545 1.39 -8.46 -2.50
CA LEU A 545 0.25 -7.54 -2.49
C LEU A 545 0.46 -6.53 -1.36
N TRP A 546 0.55 -5.26 -1.71
CA TRP A 546 0.95 -4.19 -0.79
C TRP A 546 -0.10 -3.08 -0.75
N ILE A 547 -0.79 -2.93 0.38
CA ILE A 547 -1.66 -1.77 0.61
C ILE A 547 -0.85 -0.76 1.41
N ASN A 548 -0.15 0.12 0.70
CA ASN A 548 0.66 1.18 1.30
C ASN A 548 -0.21 2.30 1.88
N SER A 549 -1.30 2.65 1.19
CA SER A 549 -2.31 3.58 1.69
C SER A 549 -3.64 3.41 0.93
N GLY A 550 -4.73 3.91 1.52
CA GLY A 550 -6.06 3.79 0.92
C GLY A 550 -6.68 2.42 1.16
N ILE A 551 -7.63 2.05 0.31
CA ILE A 551 -8.51 0.89 0.55
C ILE A 551 -8.52 -0.02 -0.67
N LEU A 552 -8.28 -1.31 -0.43
CA LEU A 552 -8.59 -2.36 -1.40
C LEU A 552 -9.90 -3.05 -0.99
N ASN A 553 -10.93 -2.94 -1.81
CA ASN A 553 -12.22 -3.59 -1.60
C ASN A 553 -12.34 -4.86 -2.45
N GLN A 554 -12.42 -6.02 -1.80
CA GLN A 554 -12.52 -7.33 -2.45
C GLN A 554 -14.00 -7.74 -2.65
N GLU A 555 -14.50 -7.56 -3.88
CA GLU A 555 -15.88 -7.89 -4.25
C GLU A 555 -16.04 -9.29 -4.88
N ASN A 556 -16.18 -10.34 -4.08
CA ASN A 556 -16.38 -11.73 -4.53
C ASN A 556 -15.35 -12.23 -5.54
N ARG A 557 -14.13 -11.69 -5.47
CA ARG A 557 -13.02 -12.06 -6.34
C ARG A 557 -11.96 -12.78 -5.54
N THR A 558 -11.45 -13.87 -6.10
CA THR A 558 -10.34 -14.62 -5.51
C THR A 558 -9.03 -13.86 -5.73
N ILE A 559 -8.26 -13.74 -4.65
CA ILE A 559 -6.85 -13.31 -4.70
C ILE A 559 -6.02 -14.57 -4.45
N THR A 560 -5.33 -15.05 -5.47
CA THR A 560 -4.46 -16.23 -5.38
C THR A 560 -3.04 -15.76 -5.12
N ALA A 561 -2.39 -16.31 -4.09
CA ALA A 561 -1.01 -16.00 -3.78
C ALA A 561 -0.10 -17.13 -4.26
N GLY A 562 0.93 -16.82 -5.05
CA GLY A 562 1.97 -17.78 -5.39
C GLY A 562 2.86 -18.14 -4.21
N ALA A 563 3.81 -19.04 -4.44
CA ALA A 563 4.73 -19.49 -3.39
C ALA A 563 5.51 -18.30 -2.80
N SER A 564 5.64 -18.24 -1.47
CA SER A 564 6.37 -17.20 -0.72
C SER A 564 5.79 -15.78 -0.78
N ALA A 565 4.60 -15.59 -1.35
CA ALA A 565 3.97 -14.28 -1.47
C ALA A 565 3.69 -13.63 -0.10
N THR A 566 3.88 -12.31 -0.05
CA THR A 566 3.58 -11.47 1.13
C THR A 566 2.33 -10.61 0.91
N LEU A 567 1.41 -10.60 1.88
CA LEU A 567 0.39 -9.57 2.00
C LEU A 567 0.85 -8.53 3.02
N GLN A 568 1.07 -7.30 2.57
CA GLN A 568 1.55 -6.19 3.39
C GLN A 568 0.48 -5.09 3.46
N ILE A 569 0.18 -4.58 4.66
CA ILE A 569 -0.71 -3.43 4.85
C ILE A 569 -0.02 -2.46 5.80
N ASP A 570 0.31 -1.27 5.30
CA ASP A 570 1.01 -0.24 6.07
C ASP A 570 0.02 0.61 6.89
N SER A 571 0.56 1.53 7.70
CA SER A 571 -0.24 2.44 8.53
C SER A 571 -1.28 3.20 7.71
N GLY A 572 -2.56 3.08 8.08
CA GLY A 572 -3.68 3.72 7.37
C GLY A 572 -4.15 2.99 6.11
N GLY A 573 -3.46 1.94 5.68
CA GLY A 573 -3.94 1.03 4.65
C GLY A 573 -5.09 0.15 5.15
N THR A 574 -6.05 -0.16 4.28
CA THR A 574 -7.23 -0.95 4.65
C THR A 574 -7.58 -2.01 3.60
N LEU A 575 -7.91 -3.22 4.06
CA LEU A 575 -8.45 -4.31 3.24
C LEU A 575 -9.91 -4.61 3.65
N CYS A 576 -10.87 -4.42 2.74
CA CYS A 576 -12.25 -4.84 2.93
C CYS A 576 -12.51 -6.21 2.29
N LEU A 577 -12.92 -7.20 3.08
CA LEU A 577 -13.24 -8.56 2.64
C LEU A 577 -14.76 -8.73 2.61
N GLY A 578 -15.36 -8.75 1.42
CA GLY A 578 -16.81 -8.96 1.29
C GLY A 578 -17.65 -7.70 1.05
N GLY A 579 -17.01 -6.55 0.78
CA GLY A 579 -17.69 -5.31 0.41
C GLY A 579 -18.31 -5.37 -0.98
N THR A 580 -19.16 -4.40 -1.31
CA THR A 580 -19.77 -4.26 -2.65
C THR A 580 -19.27 -2.98 -3.31
N THR A 581 -19.08 -3.00 -4.64
CA THR A 581 -18.56 -1.85 -5.41
C THR A 581 -19.40 -0.59 -5.24
N ALA A 582 -20.71 -0.75 -5.11
CA ALA A 582 -21.67 0.35 -5.05
C ALA A 582 -21.85 0.96 -3.64
N SER A 583 -21.41 0.29 -2.57
CA SER A 583 -21.85 0.62 -1.22
C SER A 583 -20.74 0.71 -0.17
N THR A 584 -19.51 0.30 -0.51
CA THR A 584 -18.37 0.38 0.41
C THR A 584 -17.86 1.83 0.52
N THR A 585 -17.59 2.29 1.74
CA THR A 585 -17.11 3.64 2.06
C THR A 585 -15.64 3.64 2.46
N ALA A 586 -15.08 4.84 2.70
CA ALA A 586 -13.67 5.07 3.03
C ALA A 586 -13.19 4.45 4.37
N ASN A 587 -14.06 3.76 5.11
CA ASN A 587 -13.75 3.06 6.35
C ASN A 587 -14.18 1.57 6.28
N CYS A 588 -14.36 1.04 5.07
CA CYS A 588 -14.98 -0.26 4.83
C CYS A 588 -16.36 -0.43 5.49
N ALA A 589 -17.09 0.63 5.82
CA ALA A 589 -18.52 0.46 6.10
C ALA A 589 -19.24 0.23 4.77
N SER A 590 -20.35 -0.49 4.80
CA SER A 590 -21.16 -0.69 3.61
C SER A 590 -22.63 -0.50 3.93
N GLY A 591 -23.40 -0.02 2.96
CA GLY A 591 -24.87 -0.08 3.00
C GLY A 591 -25.41 -1.45 2.57
N ALA A 592 -24.60 -2.26 1.88
CA ALA A 592 -24.92 -3.63 1.49
C ALA A 592 -23.65 -4.49 1.40
N THR A 593 -23.73 -5.75 1.83
CA THR A 593 -22.58 -6.66 1.83
C THR A 593 -22.88 -7.96 1.10
N GLN A 594 -21.83 -8.67 0.67
CA GLN A 594 -22.00 -9.87 -0.14
C GLN A 594 -22.64 -11.02 0.64
N ALA A 595 -23.51 -11.77 -0.03
CA ALA A 595 -24.10 -13.00 0.51
C ALA A 595 -23.13 -14.20 0.52
N THR A 596 -21.99 -14.08 -0.16
CA THR A 596 -20.93 -15.11 -0.21
C THR A 596 -19.87 -14.81 0.84
N ALA A 597 -19.40 -15.86 1.51
CA ALA A 597 -18.32 -15.76 2.47
C ALA A 597 -17.00 -15.40 1.78
N GLN A 598 -16.36 -14.32 2.23
CA GLN A 598 -15.00 -13.98 1.85
C GLN A 598 -14.05 -14.32 2.99
N ALA A 599 -13.13 -15.22 2.71
CA ALA A 599 -12.04 -15.56 3.61
C ALA A 599 -10.85 -14.62 3.38
N MET A 600 -9.95 -14.56 4.37
CA MET A 600 -8.65 -13.92 4.19
C MET A 600 -7.90 -14.62 3.06
N PRO A 601 -7.35 -13.89 2.07
CA PRO A 601 -6.46 -14.47 1.08
C PRO A 601 -5.29 -15.21 1.76
N SER A 602 -5.02 -16.44 1.32
CA SER A 602 -3.97 -17.29 1.90
C SER A 602 -2.60 -16.90 1.33
N PHE A 603 -1.83 -16.12 2.09
CA PHE A 603 -0.46 -15.72 1.78
C PHE A 603 0.52 -16.48 2.68
N THR A 604 1.78 -16.62 2.25
CA THR A 604 2.82 -17.26 3.07
C THR A 604 3.24 -16.35 4.23
N THR A 605 3.30 -15.04 3.96
CA THR A 605 3.72 -14.03 4.93
C THR A 605 2.68 -12.91 5.01
N TYR A 606 2.39 -12.46 6.22
CA TYR A 606 1.54 -11.30 6.49
C TYR A 606 2.34 -10.24 7.26
N THR A 607 2.35 -9.01 6.77
CA THR A 607 3.08 -7.88 7.40
C THR A 607 2.14 -6.70 7.58
N PHE A 608 1.48 -6.61 8.73
CA PHE A 608 0.46 -5.58 9.02
C PHE A 608 0.96 -4.61 10.08
N ASP A 609 0.92 -3.33 9.75
CA ASP A 609 1.18 -2.25 10.71
C ASP A 609 0.07 -2.19 11.78
N ALA A 610 0.39 -1.71 12.99
CA ALA A 610 -0.58 -1.61 14.08
C ALA A 610 -1.76 -0.67 13.78
N ALA A 611 -1.58 0.32 12.91
CA ALA A 611 -2.61 1.25 12.45
C ALA A 611 -3.27 0.84 11.11
N SER A 612 -2.87 -0.29 10.51
CA SER A 612 -3.58 -0.88 9.35
C SER A 612 -4.96 -1.39 9.76
N THR A 613 -5.87 -1.63 8.82
CA THR A 613 -7.21 -2.19 9.12
C THR A 613 -7.57 -3.34 8.18
N VAL A 614 -8.06 -4.44 8.76
CA VAL A 614 -8.74 -5.51 8.00
C VAL A 614 -10.20 -5.54 8.45
N SER A 615 -11.12 -5.47 7.50
CA SER A 615 -12.56 -5.45 7.74
C SER A 615 -13.25 -6.62 7.05
N TYR A 616 -14.00 -7.42 7.80
CA TYR A 616 -14.83 -8.50 7.29
C TYR A 616 -16.28 -8.06 7.19
N LEU A 617 -16.85 -8.19 5.99
CA LEU A 617 -18.13 -7.62 5.62
C LEU A 617 -19.16 -8.65 5.17
N SER A 618 -18.78 -9.88 4.84
CA SER A 618 -19.71 -10.87 4.27
C SER A 618 -20.96 -11.11 5.14
N ASN A 619 -22.14 -10.97 4.53
CA ASN A 619 -23.40 -11.49 5.04
C ASN A 619 -23.49 -13.01 4.75
N ALA A 620 -22.57 -13.75 5.34
CA ALA A 620 -22.41 -15.19 5.22
C ALA A 620 -21.82 -15.75 6.51
N ASN A 621 -21.88 -17.06 6.71
CA ASN A 621 -21.03 -17.68 7.73
C ASN A 621 -19.60 -17.68 7.20
N VAL A 622 -18.64 -17.18 7.98
CA VAL A 622 -17.25 -17.02 7.55
C VAL A 622 -16.34 -17.81 8.48
N VAL A 623 -15.47 -18.64 7.92
CA VAL A 623 -14.41 -19.33 8.66
C VAL A 623 -13.08 -18.65 8.37
N PHE A 624 -12.34 -18.25 9.40
CA PHE A 624 -11.05 -17.59 9.18
C PHE A 624 -10.00 -18.69 9.08
N SER A 625 -9.69 -19.09 7.85
CA SER A 625 -8.68 -20.10 7.53
C SER A 625 -7.25 -19.64 7.82
N SER A 626 -7.04 -18.33 7.94
CA SER A 626 -5.75 -17.72 8.30
C SER A 626 -5.98 -16.60 9.31
N THR A 627 -5.14 -16.54 10.35
CA THR A 627 -5.24 -15.57 11.46
C THR A 627 -3.92 -14.81 11.62
N PRO A 628 -3.59 -13.88 10.71
CA PRO A 628 -2.39 -13.06 10.84
C PRO A 628 -2.44 -12.18 12.09
N ASN A 629 -1.28 -11.61 12.45
CA ASN A 629 -1.23 -10.53 13.44
C ASN A 629 -1.87 -9.28 12.82
N TYR A 630 -3.07 -8.93 13.27
CA TYR A 630 -3.82 -7.79 12.74
C TYR A 630 -3.26 -6.47 13.29
N GLY A 631 -3.38 -5.39 12.50
CA GLY A 631 -3.43 -4.03 13.03
C GLY A 631 -4.76 -3.85 13.77
N ASN A 632 -5.69 -3.14 13.18
CA ASN A 632 -7.10 -3.16 13.57
C ASN A 632 -7.85 -4.31 12.88
N LEU A 633 -8.78 -4.93 13.60
CA LEU A 633 -9.70 -5.94 13.07
C LEU A 633 -11.14 -5.49 13.30
N THR A 634 -11.91 -5.36 12.22
CA THR A 634 -13.31 -4.95 12.28
C THR A 634 -14.22 -6.01 11.65
N LEU A 635 -15.25 -6.44 12.37
CA LEU A 635 -16.28 -7.34 11.90
C LEU A 635 -17.59 -6.55 11.81
N ASN A 636 -17.94 -6.08 10.61
CA ASN A 636 -19.03 -5.14 10.39
C ASN A 636 -19.89 -5.47 9.15
N PRO A 637 -20.42 -6.70 9.05
CA PRO A 637 -21.30 -7.07 7.94
C PRO A 637 -22.64 -6.33 8.00
N VAL A 638 -23.29 -6.20 6.84
CA VAL A 638 -24.69 -5.76 6.74
C VAL A 638 -25.57 -6.98 6.54
N LEU A 639 -26.25 -7.40 7.60
CA LEU A 639 -27.08 -8.60 7.64
C LEU A 639 -28.47 -8.37 7.03
N ILE A 640 -29.04 -9.43 6.45
CA ILE A 640 -30.42 -9.42 5.93
C ILE A 640 -31.18 -10.59 6.58
N SER A 641 -31.99 -10.29 7.59
CA SER A 641 -32.91 -11.18 8.35
C SER A 641 -32.37 -12.47 8.99
N THR A 642 -31.10 -12.84 8.75
CA THR A 642 -30.50 -14.10 9.16
C THR A 642 -29.32 -13.89 10.09
N ASN A 643 -29.26 -14.69 11.16
CA ASN A 643 -28.09 -14.72 12.04
C ASN A 643 -26.90 -15.32 11.30
N ARG A 644 -25.72 -14.77 11.54
CA ARG A 644 -24.47 -15.23 10.93
C ARG A 644 -23.44 -15.56 12.00
N THR A 645 -22.60 -16.54 11.69
CA THR A 645 -21.49 -16.93 12.55
C THR A 645 -20.16 -16.71 11.85
N TYR A 646 -19.26 -15.98 12.50
CA TYR A 646 -17.86 -15.87 12.12
C TYR A 646 -17.04 -16.74 13.06
N THR A 647 -16.29 -17.70 12.51
CA THR A 647 -15.55 -18.72 13.26
C THR A 647 -14.06 -18.62 12.96
N PRO A 648 -13.28 -17.95 13.82
CA PRO A 648 -11.85 -17.89 13.61
C PRO A 648 -11.15 -19.21 13.93
N GLY A 649 -10.42 -19.75 12.95
CA GLY A 649 -9.85 -21.11 13.02
C GLY A 649 -8.58 -21.22 13.87
N GLY A 650 -7.91 -20.10 14.17
CA GLY A 650 -6.66 -20.04 14.93
C GLY A 650 -6.70 -18.99 16.04
N ALA A 651 -5.64 -18.93 16.85
CA ALA A 651 -5.45 -17.83 17.80
C ALA A 651 -5.29 -16.50 17.06
N MET A 652 -5.82 -15.41 17.63
CA MET A 652 -5.74 -14.09 17.02
C MET A 652 -4.93 -13.13 17.87
N THR A 653 -4.00 -12.44 17.22
CA THR A 653 -3.27 -11.29 17.79
C THR A 653 -3.71 -10.03 17.05
N ILE A 654 -4.15 -9.02 17.78
CA ILE A 654 -4.60 -7.73 17.25
C ILE A 654 -3.77 -6.63 17.93
N ASN A 655 -2.88 -6.00 17.17
CA ASN A 655 -1.99 -4.94 17.65
C ASN A 655 -2.69 -3.57 17.77
N GLY A 656 -3.83 -3.42 17.10
CA GLY A 656 -4.75 -2.29 17.13
C GLY A 656 -6.07 -2.63 17.84
N ASP A 657 -7.17 -1.99 17.43
CA ASP A 657 -8.50 -2.20 18.01
C ASP A 657 -9.22 -3.42 17.39
N PHE A 658 -9.97 -4.14 18.22
CA PHE A 658 -10.85 -5.23 17.77
C PHE A 658 -12.32 -4.82 17.93
N THR A 659 -13.04 -4.67 16.83
CA THR A 659 -14.43 -4.18 16.82
C THR A 659 -15.37 -5.18 16.19
N ILE A 660 -16.45 -5.53 16.90
CA ILE A 660 -17.59 -6.30 16.39
C ILE A 660 -18.76 -5.34 16.34
N ASN A 661 -19.18 -4.97 15.13
CA ASN A 661 -20.18 -3.94 14.90
C ASN A 661 -21.01 -4.25 13.64
N PRO A 662 -21.88 -5.28 13.68
CA PRO A 662 -22.78 -5.57 12.58
C PRO A 662 -23.79 -4.43 12.38
N ASN A 663 -24.33 -4.42 11.17
CA ASN A 663 -25.42 -3.56 10.74
C ASN A 663 -26.47 -4.43 10.02
N GLU A 664 -27.61 -3.85 9.67
CA GLU A 664 -28.65 -4.47 8.86
C GLU A 664 -29.33 -3.43 7.97
N SER A 665 -29.95 -3.93 6.90
CA SER A 665 -30.70 -3.12 5.93
C SER A 665 -32.21 -3.38 5.92
N PHE A 666 -32.71 -4.16 6.88
CA PHE A 666 -34.13 -4.55 7.03
C PHE A 666 -34.61 -4.35 8.48
N THR A 667 -35.92 -4.49 8.72
CA THR A 667 -36.55 -4.26 10.03
C THR A 667 -36.30 -5.37 11.07
N ASP A 668 -35.70 -6.49 10.67
CA ASP A 668 -35.38 -7.59 11.57
C ASP A 668 -34.18 -7.26 12.48
N THR A 669 -33.96 -8.07 13.52
CA THR A 669 -32.86 -7.90 14.48
C THR A 669 -31.89 -9.09 14.44
N PRO A 670 -31.27 -9.40 13.28
CA PRO A 670 -30.36 -10.53 13.18
C PRO A 670 -29.15 -10.34 14.10
N SER A 671 -28.43 -11.42 14.39
CA SER A 671 -27.24 -11.39 15.23
C SER A 671 -26.00 -11.84 14.46
N LEU A 672 -24.88 -11.14 14.67
CA LEU A 672 -23.56 -11.64 14.33
C LEU A 672 -22.96 -12.31 15.57
N THR A 673 -22.83 -13.63 15.50
CA THR A 673 -22.08 -14.41 16.48
C THR A 673 -20.64 -14.58 16.02
N VAL A 674 -19.71 -14.21 16.88
CA VAL A 674 -18.30 -14.54 16.74
C VAL A 674 -18.05 -15.72 17.65
N ASP A 675 -17.72 -16.88 17.08
CA ASP A 675 -17.53 -18.17 17.77
C ASP A 675 -16.10 -18.70 17.57
N PRO A 676 -15.13 -18.24 18.37
CA PRO A 676 -13.73 -18.62 18.20
C PRO A 676 -13.31 -19.80 19.05
N LEU A 677 -12.39 -20.60 18.48
CA LEU A 677 -11.88 -21.81 19.11
C LEU A 677 -10.56 -21.61 19.90
N ASN A 678 -9.96 -20.42 19.86
CA ASN A 678 -8.61 -20.15 20.37
C ASN A 678 -8.49 -18.75 21.02
N ASN A 679 -7.36 -18.49 21.69
CA ASN A 679 -7.08 -17.25 22.42
C ASN A 679 -7.04 -16.00 21.53
N TYR A 680 -7.53 -14.89 22.08
CA TYR A 680 -7.55 -13.56 21.48
C TYR A 680 -6.70 -12.62 22.33
N THR A 681 -5.70 -12.00 21.71
CA THR A 681 -4.85 -11.00 22.35
C THR A 681 -4.95 -9.68 21.61
N VAL A 682 -5.54 -8.68 22.27
CA VAL A 682 -5.60 -7.28 21.82
C VAL A 682 -4.57 -6.47 22.61
N ALA A 683 -3.74 -5.67 21.94
CA ALA A 683 -2.65 -4.94 22.58
C ALA A 683 -3.10 -4.02 23.74
N SER A 684 -2.19 -3.70 24.67
CA SER A 684 -2.45 -2.65 25.68
C SER A 684 -2.56 -1.29 24.98
N GLY A 685 -3.38 -0.40 25.53
CA GLY A 685 -3.75 0.87 24.91
C GLY A 685 -4.84 0.74 23.84
N LYS A 686 -5.31 -0.48 23.54
CA LYS A 686 -6.31 -0.78 22.49
C LYS A 686 -7.56 -1.42 23.07
N THR A 687 -8.64 -1.39 22.29
CA THR A 687 -9.99 -1.72 22.76
C THR A 687 -10.59 -2.90 22.02
N THR A 688 -11.18 -3.83 22.77
CA THR A 688 -12.19 -4.77 22.28
C THR A 688 -13.57 -4.16 22.44
N THR A 689 -14.27 -3.92 21.34
CA THR A 689 -15.62 -3.34 21.33
C THR A 689 -16.62 -4.33 20.76
N ILE A 690 -17.67 -4.61 21.52
CA ILE A 690 -18.81 -5.44 21.11
C ILE A 690 -20.02 -4.52 21.08
N THR A 691 -20.50 -4.18 19.89
CA THR A 691 -21.54 -3.16 19.68
C THR A 691 -22.39 -3.48 18.45
N LYS A 692 -23.30 -2.58 18.11
CA LYS A 692 -24.04 -2.57 16.85
C LYS A 692 -24.18 -1.16 16.29
N THR A 693 -24.46 -1.07 15.00
CA THR A 693 -24.75 0.20 14.34
C THR A 693 -26.25 0.50 14.36
N ASN A 694 -27.08 -0.48 13.97
CA ASN A 694 -28.54 -0.33 13.94
C ASN A 694 -29.22 -1.37 14.87
N ALA A 695 -30.09 -2.23 14.34
CA ALA A 695 -30.90 -3.21 15.07
C ALA A 695 -30.18 -4.56 15.27
N ALA A 696 -29.29 -4.95 14.36
CA ALA A 696 -28.54 -6.20 14.40
C ALA A 696 -27.65 -6.28 15.63
N THR A 697 -27.76 -7.34 16.41
CA THR A 697 -26.97 -7.51 17.64
C THR A 697 -25.64 -8.19 17.37
N SER A 698 -24.71 -8.10 18.30
CA SER A 698 -23.43 -8.83 18.24
C SER A 698 -23.22 -9.69 19.47
N VAL A 699 -22.60 -10.85 19.26
CA VAL A 699 -22.25 -11.79 20.33
C VAL A 699 -20.80 -12.22 20.15
N LEU A 700 -19.95 -12.04 21.15
CA LEU A 700 -18.65 -12.71 21.26
C LEU A 700 -18.78 -13.88 22.23
N ILE A 701 -18.58 -15.10 21.76
CA ILE A 701 -18.59 -16.30 22.60
C ILE A 701 -17.22 -16.49 23.24
N LEU A 702 -17.21 -16.88 24.51
CA LEU A 702 -16.04 -17.43 25.19
C LEU A 702 -16.21 -18.97 25.17
N PRO A 703 -15.29 -19.74 24.56
CA PRO A 703 -15.43 -21.16 24.33
C PRO A 703 -15.17 -21.96 25.60
N LEU A 704 -15.54 -23.24 25.51
CA LEU A 704 -15.22 -24.27 26.48
C LEU A 704 -13.73 -24.65 26.39
N ALA A 705 -13.09 -24.91 27.53
CA ALA A 705 -11.74 -25.49 27.63
C ALA A 705 -10.53 -24.64 27.16
N VAL A 706 -10.65 -23.31 27.15
CA VAL A 706 -9.52 -22.40 26.91
C VAL A 706 -9.16 -21.64 28.19
N SER A 707 -7.90 -21.70 28.64
CA SER A 707 -7.48 -21.15 29.95
C SER A 707 -7.44 -19.62 30.02
N GLN A 708 -7.01 -18.96 28.94
CA GLN A 708 -6.96 -17.51 28.81
C GLN A 708 -7.51 -17.11 27.45
N TYR A 709 -8.76 -16.67 27.42
CA TYR A 709 -9.43 -16.51 26.14
C TYR A 709 -9.34 -15.10 25.57
N LEU A 710 -9.60 -14.07 26.37
CA LEU A 710 -9.57 -12.69 25.92
C LEU A 710 -8.60 -11.90 26.77
N SER A 711 -7.49 -11.44 26.20
CA SER A 711 -6.59 -10.47 26.82
C SER A 711 -6.68 -9.16 26.06
N THR A 712 -7.13 -8.09 26.71
CA THR A 712 -7.37 -6.80 26.03
C THR A 712 -6.90 -5.62 26.87
N GLY A 713 -6.57 -4.50 26.22
CA GLY A 713 -6.34 -3.23 26.91
C GLY A 713 -7.63 -2.80 27.62
N LYS A 714 -8.64 -2.47 26.81
CA LYS A 714 -9.99 -2.11 27.26
C LYS A 714 -11.05 -3.03 26.67
N LEU A 715 -12.11 -3.28 27.43
CA LEU A 715 -13.28 -4.04 27.02
C LEU A 715 -14.52 -3.15 27.09
N VAL A 716 -15.23 -3.02 25.98
CA VAL A 716 -16.48 -2.26 25.86
C VAL A 716 -17.57 -3.19 25.34
N ILE A 717 -18.55 -3.49 26.19
CA ILE A 717 -19.79 -4.15 25.79
C ILE A 717 -20.86 -3.06 25.68
N ALA A 718 -21.10 -2.55 24.49
CA ALA A 718 -22.06 -1.49 24.27
C ALA A 718 -23.50 -2.05 24.13
N SER A 719 -24.49 -1.16 24.08
CA SER A 719 -25.89 -1.51 23.83
C SER A 719 -26.03 -2.41 22.59
N GLY A 720 -26.76 -3.52 22.72
CA GLY A 720 -26.93 -4.52 21.66
C GLY A 720 -25.75 -5.47 21.45
N GLY A 721 -24.64 -5.27 22.15
CA GLY A 721 -23.52 -6.21 22.23
C GLY A 721 -23.67 -7.20 23.39
N THR A 722 -23.18 -8.42 23.18
CA THR A 722 -23.16 -9.49 24.18
C THR A 722 -21.78 -10.14 24.27
N LEU A 723 -21.23 -10.24 25.48
CA LEU A 723 -20.12 -11.13 25.77
C LEU A 723 -20.67 -12.39 26.45
N ASN A 724 -20.62 -13.54 25.77
CA ASN A 724 -21.25 -14.77 26.23
C ASN A 724 -20.23 -15.78 26.77
N GLY A 725 -20.09 -15.83 28.08
CA GLY A 725 -19.29 -16.81 28.83
C GLY A 725 -20.08 -17.95 29.46
N ALA A 726 -21.34 -18.18 29.07
CA ALA A 726 -22.25 -19.12 29.76
C ALA A 726 -21.68 -20.53 30.01
N ILE A 727 -20.85 -21.03 29.07
CA ILE A 727 -20.24 -22.36 29.13
C ILE A 727 -18.73 -22.33 29.40
N SER A 728 -18.17 -21.14 29.66
CA SER A 728 -16.71 -20.95 29.71
C SER A 728 -16.20 -20.87 31.15
N SER A 729 -15.00 -21.39 31.36
CA SER A 729 -14.17 -21.19 32.55
C SER A 729 -12.93 -20.32 32.25
N ALA A 730 -12.94 -19.61 31.11
CA ALA A 730 -11.80 -18.84 30.66
C ALA A 730 -11.52 -17.61 31.55
N THR A 731 -10.26 -17.17 31.53
CA THR A 731 -9.87 -15.87 32.07
C THR A 731 -9.99 -14.77 31.02
N ILE A 732 -10.65 -13.67 31.38
CA ILE A 732 -10.66 -12.38 30.69
C ILE A 732 -9.64 -11.49 31.39
N ILE A 733 -8.64 -11.00 30.64
CA ILE A 733 -7.56 -10.16 31.17
C ILE A 733 -7.76 -8.71 30.71
N ILE A 734 -7.82 -7.78 31.66
CA ILE A 734 -7.89 -6.34 31.43
C ILE A 734 -6.52 -5.72 31.78
N LYS A 735 -5.93 -4.95 30.85
CA LYS A 735 -4.55 -4.46 30.95
C LYS A 735 -4.40 -2.96 31.11
N ASP A 736 -5.43 -2.17 30.80
CA ASP A 736 -5.34 -0.71 30.81
C ASP A 736 -5.91 -0.06 32.08
N THR A 737 -5.70 1.26 32.19
CA THR A 737 -6.11 2.11 33.31
C THR A 737 -7.49 2.74 33.13
N GLY A 738 -7.97 3.40 34.20
CA GLY A 738 -9.27 4.08 34.19
C GLY A 738 -10.44 3.10 34.09
N ALA A 739 -11.53 3.50 33.45
CA ALA A 739 -12.69 2.65 33.17
C ALA A 739 -12.40 1.69 31.99
N ALA A 740 -11.46 0.77 32.19
CA ALA A 740 -10.99 -0.14 31.15
C ALA A 740 -11.99 -1.26 30.82
N PHE A 741 -12.98 -1.50 31.68
CA PHE A 741 -14.12 -2.36 31.36
C PHE A 741 -15.41 -1.55 31.52
N THR A 742 -16.21 -1.45 30.45
CA THR A 742 -17.54 -0.84 30.48
C THR A 742 -18.58 -1.79 29.90
N ASN A 743 -19.80 -1.75 30.44
CA ASN A 743 -20.91 -2.59 30.01
C ASN A 743 -22.23 -1.81 30.02
N SER A 744 -22.81 -1.60 28.86
CA SER A 744 -24.20 -1.16 28.64
C SER A 744 -25.00 -2.17 27.80
N GLY A 745 -24.40 -3.32 27.50
CA GLY A 745 -25.04 -4.46 26.83
C GLY A 745 -25.28 -5.62 27.81
N THR A 746 -24.95 -6.84 27.37
CA THR A 746 -25.10 -8.06 28.19
C THR A 746 -23.77 -8.79 28.36
N TYR A 747 -23.39 -9.08 29.60
CA TYR A 747 -22.30 -10.00 29.90
C TYR A 747 -22.88 -11.24 30.60
N THR A 748 -22.73 -12.42 30.00
CA THR A 748 -23.09 -13.69 30.64
C THR A 748 -21.82 -14.32 31.19
N TYR A 749 -21.70 -14.47 32.51
CA TYR A 749 -20.40 -14.76 33.13
C TYR A 749 -20.07 -16.24 33.27
N GLY A 750 -21.05 -17.17 33.24
CA GLY A 750 -20.79 -18.61 33.41
C GLY A 750 -19.84 -18.95 34.57
N LEU A 751 -18.68 -19.55 34.28
CA LEU A 751 -17.61 -19.83 35.25
C LEU A 751 -16.35 -18.98 34.99
N THR A 752 -16.50 -17.84 34.31
CA THR A 752 -15.36 -17.04 33.84
C THR A 752 -14.70 -16.20 34.94
N LYS A 753 -13.40 -15.99 34.79
CA LYS A 753 -12.61 -15.14 35.68
C LYS A 753 -12.29 -13.81 34.99
N VAL A 754 -12.59 -12.67 35.62
CA VAL A 754 -12.13 -11.35 35.15
C VAL A 754 -10.94 -10.92 35.99
N SER A 755 -9.77 -10.81 35.37
CA SER A 755 -8.51 -10.43 36.02
C SER A 755 -8.03 -9.06 35.55
N TYR A 756 -7.94 -8.12 36.47
CA TYR A 756 -7.32 -6.81 36.26
C TYR A 756 -5.82 -6.93 36.54
N THR A 757 -5.01 -6.79 35.49
CA THR A 757 -3.55 -7.00 35.55
C THR A 757 -2.74 -5.71 35.41
N ASN A 758 -3.43 -4.59 35.18
CA ASN A 758 -2.81 -3.27 35.05
C ASN A 758 -2.06 -2.87 36.34
N THR A 759 -0.82 -2.39 36.23
CA THR A 759 0.05 -2.06 37.37
C THR A 759 -0.17 -0.65 37.94
N THR A 760 -0.98 0.15 37.27
CA THR A 760 -1.36 1.53 37.64
C THR A 760 -2.84 1.59 38.00
N SER A 761 -3.34 2.65 38.63
CA SER A 761 -4.73 2.67 39.12
C SER A 761 -5.79 2.51 38.02
N SER A 762 -6.86 1.75 38.30
CA SER A 762 -8.02 1.58 37.41
C SER A 762 -9.35 1.55 38.16
N THR A 763 -10.44 1.57 37.41
CA THR A 763 -11.79 1.40 37.94
C THR A 763 -12.28 -0.01 37.61
N VAL A 764 -12.68 -0.74 38.65
CA VAL A 764 -13.38 -2.03 38.49
C VAL A 764 -14.83 -1.73 38.16
N LEU A 765 -15.34 -2.33 37.09
CA LEU A 765 -16.72 -2.12 36.66
C LEU A 765 -17.68 -2.65 37.74
N GLY A 766 -18.60 -1.82 38.21
CA GLY A 766 -19.63 -2.24 39.15
C GLY A 766 -20.70 -3.09 38.46
N MET A 767 -20.96 -4.27 38.99
CA MET A 767 -21.90 -5.25 38.46
C MET A 767 -22.52 -6.06 39.61
N THR A 768 -23.84 -6.15 39.69
CA THR A 768 -24.54 -6.76 40.84
C THR A 768 -25.38 -7.99 40.50
N GLY A 769 -25.34 -8.47 39.25
CA GLY A 769 -26.18 -9.58 38.80
C GLY A 769 -25.79 -10.94 39.42
N THR A 770 -26.80 -11.71 39.81
CA THR A 770 -26.66 -13.00 40.50
C THR A 770 -27.18 -14.20 39.71
N SER A 771 -27.85 -13.96 38.58
CA SER A 771 -28.52 -14.99 37.77
C SER A 771 -27.77 -15.34 36.48
N GLY A 772 -26.43 -15.38 36.53
CA GLY A 772 -25.59 -15.71 35.37
C GLY A 772 -25.21 -14.55 34.45
N THR A 773 -25.77 -13.35 34.66
CA THR A 773 -25.50 -12.17 33.82
C THR A 773 -25.13 -10.93 34.64
N ASN A 774 -24.39 -9.99 34.03
CA ASN A 774 -24.03 -8.67 34.55
C ASN A 774 -23.56 -8.69 36.01
N GLY A 775 -22.73 -9.68 36.32
CA GLY A 775 -22.03 -9.93 37.58
C GLY A 775 -20.67 -10.53 37.28
N TYR A 776 -19.83 -10.69 38.29
CA TYR A 776 -18.62 -11.50 38.17
C TYR A 776 -18.92 -12.91 38.65
N TYR A 777 -18.35 -13.94 38.02
CA TYR A 777 -18.20 -15.23 38.68
C TYR A 777 -16.99 -15.16 39.60
N ASP A 778 -15.79 -15.01 39.01
CA ASP A 778 -14.56 -14.68 39.72
C ASP A 778 -14.07 -13.27 39.34
N LEU A 779 -13.77 -12.46 40.36
CA LEU A 779 -13.08 -11.18 40.24
C LEU A 779 -11.65 -11.34 40.78
N ASP A 780 -10.66 -10.97 39.98
CA ASP A 780 -9.25 -11.05 40.37
C ASP A 780 -8.52 -9.72 40.13
N ILE A 781 -7.77 -9.30 41.15
CA ILE A 781 -6.88 -8.16 41.09
C ILE A 781 -5.44 -8.69 41.15
N ASN A 782 -4.73 -8.54 40.05
CA ASN A 782 -3.42 -9.17 39.84
C ASN A 782 -2.42 -8.20 39.16
N GLY A 783 -2.53 -6.92 39.48
CA GLY A 783 -1.61 -5.87 39.03
C GLY A 783 -0.73 -5.37 40.17
N THR A 784 0.58 -5.57 40.11
CA THR A 784 1.51 -5.06 41.15
C THR A 784 1.56 -3.53 41.17
N GLY A 785 1.30 -2.93 42.34
CA GLY A 785 1.51 -1.50 42.62
C GLY A 785 0.29 -0.58 42.41
N GLY A 786 -0.73 -1.03 41.67
CA GLY A 786 -1.92 -0.22 41.34
C GLY A 786 -3.02 -0.26 42.42
N THR A 787 -3.83 0.80 42.48
CA THR A 787 -5.10 0.79 43.23
C THR A 787 -6.27 0.65 42.27
N HIS A 788 -7.07 -0.39 42.43
CA HIS A 788 -8.24 -0.70 41.62
C HIS A 788 -9.48 -0.32 42.42
N THR A 789 -10.14 0.76 42.03
CA THR A 789 -11.28 1.31 42.78
C THR A 789 -12.59 0.79 42.20
N LEU A 790 -13.50 0.30 43.04
CA LEU A 790 -14.85 -0.07 42.60
C LEU A 790 -15.58 1.15 42.01
N GLY A 791 -16.18 0.99 40.84
CA GLY A 791 -16.97 2.03 40.19
C GLY A 791 -18.44 2.08 40.64
N ALA A 792 -18.96 0.98 41.20
CA ALA A 792 -20.25 0.89 41.88
C ALA A 792 -20.28 -0.38 42.76
N ASN A 793 -21.43 -0.68 43.36
CA ASN A 793 -21.64 -1.96 44.07
C ASN A 793 -21.27 -3.15 43.17
N THR A 794 -20.57 -4.13 43.74
CA THR A 794 -19.96 -5.22 42.99
C THR A 794 -20.25 -6.57 43.64
N THR A 795 -20.69 -7.54 42.83
CA THR A 795 -20.96 -8.91 43.22
C THR A 795 -20.06 -9.88 42.44
N ALA A 796 -19.25 -10.65 43.16
CA ALA A 796 -18.51 -11.79 42.65
C ALA A 796 -19.11 -13.08 43.19
N ASN A 797 -19.87 -13.77 42.34
CA ASN A 797 -20.74 -14.89 42.72
C ASN A 797 -19.97 -16.12 43.23
N ASN A 798 -18.66 -16.23 42.98
CA ASN A 798 -17.80 -17.30 43.48
C ASN A 798 -16.60 -16.77 44.29
N ALA A 799 -15.70 -16.00 43.69
CA ALA A 799 -14.52 -15.52 44.39
C ALA A 799 -14.13 -14.09 44.06
N THR A 800 -13.65 -13.36 45.07
CA THR A 800 -12.83 -12.17 44.91
C THR A 800 -11.42 -12.49 45.39
N THR A 801 -10.46 -12.48 44.47
CA THR A 801 -9.04 -12.72 44.77
C THR A 801 -8.24 -11.44 44.53
N ILE A 802 -7.41 -11.07 45.49
CA ILE A 802 -6.47 -9.96 45.35
C ILE A 802 -5.08 -10.57 45.43
N THR A 803 -4.58 -11.00 44.29
CA THR A 803 -3.26 -11.63 44.15
C THR A 803 -2.14 -10.61 44.34
N ALA A 804 -2.30 -9.41 43.77
CA ALA A 804 -1.36 -8.30 43.85
C ALA A 804 -2.09 -6.95 43.77
N GLY A 805 -1.41 -5.85 44.11
CA GLY A 805 -2.02 -4.51 44.11
C GLY A 805 -3.03 -4.32 45.24
N THR A 806 -3.87 -3.29 45.12
CA THR A 806 -4.89 -2.95 46.12
C THR A 806 -6.27 -2.82 45.49
N LEU A 807 -7.27 -3.59 45.96
CA LEU A 807 -8.68 -3.31 45.70
C LEU A 807 -9.19 -2.24 46.67
N ASN A 808 -9.88 -1.22 46.17
CA ASN A 808 -10.40 -0.11 46.95
C ASN A 808 -11.92 0.00 46.73
N THR A 809 -12.71 -0.07 47.80
CA THR A 809 -14.19 -0.01 47.73
C THR A 809 -14.77 1.41 47.54
N SER A 810 -13.90 2.38 47.22
CA SER A 810 -14.17 3.82 47.06
C SER A 810 -14.45 4.58 48.36
N ALA A 811 -13.58 5.56 48.69
CA ALA A 811 -13.76 6.47 49.82
C ALA A 811 -14.88 7.50 49.64
N ALA A 812 -15.23 7.84 48.40
CA ALA A 812 -16.25 8.83 48.12
C ALA A 812 -17.67 8.27 48.21
N SER A 813 -17.83 6.95 47.97
CA SER A 813 -19.15 6.33 47.80
C SER A 813 -19.37 5.06 48.61
N SER A 814 -18.34 4.51 49.23
CA SER A 814 -18.41 3.34 50.11
C SER A 814 -19.16 2.16 49.48
N PHE A 815 -18.78 1.78 48.25
CA PHE A 815 -19.48 0.74 47.50
C PHE A 815 -19.38 -0.63 48.16
N THR A 816 -20.47 -1.39 48.09
CA THR A 816 -20.55 -2.76 48.61
C THR A 816 -19.76 -3.74 47.76
N LEU A 817 -19.04 -4.66 48.41
CA LEU A 817 -18.45 -5.85 47.80
C LEU A 817 -19.15 -7.10 48.35
N THR A 818 -19.86 -7.84 47.51
CA THR A 818 -20.47 -9.12 47.85
C THR A 818 -19.70 -10.24 47.20
N THR A 819 -19.26 -11.24 47.97
CA THR A 819 -18.51 -12.38 47.41
C THR A 819 -18.70 -13.67 48.21
N SER A 820 -18.65 -14.82 47.55
CA SER A 820 -18.67 -16.10 48.27
C SER A 820 -17.35 -16.34 49.00
N THR A 821 -16.21 -16.20 48.32
CA THR A 821 -14.89 -16.27 48.95
C THR A 821 -14.07 -15.00 48.71
N LEU A 822 -13.33 -14.55 49.73
CA LEU A 822 -12.43 -13.40 49.68
C LEU A 822 -11.02 -13.83 50.04
N SER A 823 -10.07 -13.68 49.13
CA SER A 823 -8.65 -13.99 49.37
C SER A 823 -7.77 -12.77 49.15
N ILE A 824 -7.03 -12.36 50.17
CA ILE A 824 -6.18 -11.15 50.12
C ILE A 824 -4.71 -11.53 50.26
N THR A 825 -3.96 -11.50 49.16
CA THR A 825 -2.49 -11.58 49.14
C THR A 825 -1.86 -10.21 48.90
N GLY A 826 -2.50 -9.36 48.09
CA GLY A 826 -2.17 -7.95 47.92
C GLY A 826 -2.76 -7.07 49.03
N GLY A 827 -3.65 -6.13 48.67
CA GLY A 827 -4.29 -5.19 49.59
C GLY A 827 -5.79 -5.01 49.35
N LEU A 828 -6.57 -4.83 50.41
CA LEU A 828 -7.96 -4.37 50.34
C LEU A 828 -8.14 -3.14 51.21
N THR A 829 -8.67 -2.05 50.66
CA THR A 829 -9.06 -0.84 51.39
C THR A 829 -10.57 -0.67 51.36
N ALA A 830 -11.21 -0.82 52.52
CA ALA A 830 -12.65 -0.99 52.64
C ALA A 830 -13.46 0.30 52.89
N ASN A 831 -12.84 1.45 53.18
CA ASN A 831 -13.47 2.79 53.17
C ASN A 831 -14.94 2.91 53.66
N ALA A 832 -15.25 2.46 54.88
CA ALA A 832 -16.60 2.50 55.44
C ALA A 832 -17.66 1.71 54.65
N SER A 833 -17.23 0.88 53.70
CA SER A 833 -18.10 0.05 52.87
C SER A 833 -18.62 -1.17 53.62
N PHE A 834 -19.57 -1.83 52.97
CA PHE A 834 -20.06 -3.14 53.33
C PHE A 834 -19.32 -4.25 52.54
N ILE A 835 -18.76 -5.23 53.23
CA ILE A 835 -18.14 -6.42 52.64
C ILE A 835 -18.98 -7.63 53.08
N ASN A 836 -19.76 -8.20 52.16
CA ASN A 836 -20.63 -9.35 52.45
C ASN A 836 -19.99 -10.65 51.95
N ILE A 837 -19.72 -11.57 52.87
CA ILE A 837 -19.15 -12.89 52.62
C ILE A 837 -20.25 -13.94 52.72
N THR A 838 -20.50 -14.63 51.61
CA THR A 838 -21.62 -15.58 51.49
C THR A 838 -21.19 -17.04 51.47
N GLY A 839 -19.90 -17.34 51.39
CA GLY A 839 -19.35 -18.70 51.37
C GLY A 839 -19.28 -19.35 52.76
N ALA A 840 -19.18 -20.69 52.78
CA ALA A 840 -19.07 -21.49 53.99
C ALA A 840 -17.61 -21.77 54.38
N GLY A 841 -17.38 -22.21 55.62
CA GLY A 841 -16.04 -22.52 56.14
C GLY A 841 -15.09 -21.31 56.12
N ALA A 842 -13.79 -21.52 55.87
CA ALA A 842 -12.78 -20.47 55.80
C ALA A 842 -12.86 -19.64 54.49
N ALA A 843 -14.00 -18.99 54.27
CA ALA A 843 -14.31 -18.23 53.06
C ALA A 843 -13.55 -16.90 52.96
N PHE A 844 -12.98 -16.39 54.05
CA PHE A 844 -12.11 -15.23 54.06
C PHE A 844 -10.69 -15.63 54.46
N THR A 845 -9.73 -15.47 53.55
CA THR A 845 -8.30 -15.70 53.81
C THR A 845 -7.48 -14.44 53.54
N LYS A 846 -6.36 -14.30 54.27
CA LYS A 846 -5.53 -13.10 54.20
C LYS A 846 -4.07 -13.39 54.56
N SER A 847 -3.19 -13.12 53.61
CA SER A 847 -1.72 -13.03 53.79
C SER A 847 -1.18 -11.62 53.52
N GLY A 848 -1.97 -10.79 52.82
CA GLY A 848 -1.67 -9.40 52.47
C GLY A 848 -2.11 -8.36 53.51
N THR A 849 -2.57 -7.19 53.06
CA THR A 849 -3.03 -6.10 53.94
C THR A 849 -4.54 -5.86 53.80
N PHE A 850 -5.26 -5.86 54.93
CA PHE A 850 -6.65 -5.44 55.00
C PHE A 850 -6.78 -4.12 55.75
N THR A 851 -7.04 -3.02 55.06
CA THR A 851 -7.30 -1.69 55.63
C THR A 851 -8.80 -1.51 55.79
N TYR A 852 -9.27 -1.78 57.00
CA TYR A 852 -10.70 -1.91 57.30
C TYR A 852 -11.40 -0.54 57.44
N GLY A 853 -10.72 0.51 57.92
CA GLY A 853 -11.35 1.82 58.13
C GLY A 853 -12.53 1.76 59.11
N THR A 854 -13.71 2.20 58.72
CA THR A 854 -14.96 1.99 59.49
C THR A 854 -15.91 1.02 58.80
N SER A 855 -15.39 0.06 58.02
CA SER A 855 -16.19 -0.87 57.23
C SER A 855 -16.93 -1.90 58.08
N THR A 856 -18.01 -2.44 57.53
CA THR A 856 -18.70 -3.62 58.07
C THR A 856 -18.35 -4.85 57.23
N VAL A 857 -17.87 -5.90 57.90
CA VAL A 857 -17.74 -7.23 57.30
C VAL A 857 -18.89 -8.08 57.80
N GLU A 858 -19.75 -8.54 56.89
CA GLU A 858 -20.87 -9.41 57.19
C GLU A 858 -20.59 -10.84 56.70
N TYR A 859 -20.86 -11.83 57.55
CA TYR A 859 -20.88 -13.25 57.20
C TYR A 859 -22.34 -13.70 57.14
N THR A 860 -22.88 -14.02 55.96
CA THR A 860 -24.33 -14.25 55.74
C THR A 860 -24.69 -15.71 55.43
N ASN A 861 -23.73 -16.64 55.54
CA ASN A 861 -23.89 -18.01 55.07
C ASN A 861 -24.75 -18.89 56.00
N ALA A 862 -25.84 -19.48 55.47
CA ALA A 862 -26.76 -20.33 56.23
C ALA A 862 -26.17 -21.68 56.72
N THR A 863 -25.12 -22.19 56.07
CA THR A 863 -24.40 -23.41 56.49
C THR A 863 -23.27 -23.14 57.47
N GLY A 864 -22.98 -21.87 57.77
CA GLY A 864 -21.90 -21.45 58.67
C GLY A 864 -20.60 -21.13 57.96
N ALA A 865 -19.95 -20.05 58.39
CA ALA A 865 -18.60 -19.65 57.98
C ALA A 865 -17.65 -19.56 59.18
N THR A 866 -16.36 -19.57 58.88
CA THR A 866 -15.30 -19.32 59.85
C THR A 866 -14.87 -17.86 59.72
N VAL A 867 -15.07 -17.09 60.79
CA VAL A 867 -14.57 -15.71 60.90
C VAL A 867 -13.06 -15.75 60.99
N LEU A 868 -12.40 -15.02 60.09
CA LEU A 868 -10.94 -15.04 59.96
C LEU A 868 -10.28 -14.42 61.21
N SER A 869 -9.28 -15.08 61.77
CA SER A 869 -8.50 -14.53 62.88
C SER A 869 -7.79 -13.23 62.48
N MET A 870 -8.10 -12.16 63.20
CA MET A 870 -7.53 -10.83 63.01
C MET A 870 -7.50 -10.10 64.36
N ASN A 871 -6.37 -10.18 65.05
CA ASN A 871 -6.18 -9.62 66.41
C ASN A 871 -5.09 -8.52 66.46
N ASN A 872 -4.77 -7.89 65.33
CA ASN A 872 -3.76 -6.82 65.33
C ASN A 872 -4.27 -5.57 66.05
N VAL A 873 -3.35 -4.87 66.71
CA VAL A 873 -3.57 -3.52 67.22
C VAL A 873 -3.09 -2.50 66.18
N GLY A 874 -3.98 -1.67 65.65
CA GLY A 874 -3.66 -0.68 64.62
C GLY A 874 -4.78 -0.48 63.59
N SER A 875 -4.47 0.21 62.48
CA SER A 875 -5.42 0.58 61.42
C SER A 875 -5.57 -0.45 60.30
N THR A 876 -4.89 -1.60 60.40
CA THR A 876 -4.95 -2.68 59.41
C THR A 876 -5.07 -4.03 60.10
N ASN A 877 -5.61 -5.02 59.39
CA ASN A 877 -5.65 -6.43 59.77
C ASN A 877 -6.41 -6.68 61.09
N ALA A 878 -7.47 -5.92 61.29
CA ALA A 878 -8.47 -6.06 62.33
C ALA A 878 -9.85 -5.81 61.70
N TYR A 879 -10.91 -6.03 62.45
CA TYR A 879 -12.25 -5.64 62.04
C TYR A 879 -12.63 -4.29 62.67
N TYR A 880 -13.40 -3.47 61.95
CA TYR A 880 -14.16 -2.40 62.60
C TYR A 880 -15.49 -2.94 63.05
N THR A 881 -16.39 -3.24 62.12
CA THR A 881 -17.68 -3.86 62.44
C THR A 881 -17.76 -5.27 61.87
N ILE A 882 -18.24 -6.23 62.65
CA ILE A 882 -18.56 -7.58 62.19
C ILE A 882 -20.05 -7.83 62.38
N TRP A 883 -20.72 -8.26 61.32
CA TRP A 883 -22.07 -8.82 61.39
C TRP A 883 -22.05 -10.31 61.06
N VAL A 884 -22.81 -11.08 61.82
CA VAL A 884 -22.97 -12.51 61.63
C VAL A 884 -24.45 -12.79 61.41
N ALA A 885 -24.80 -13.25 60.21
CA ALA A 885 -26.18 -13.47 59.79
C ALA A 885 -26.40 -14.85 59.20
N ASN A 886 -27.55 -15.47 59.52
CA ASN A 886 -27.95 -16.83 59.14
C ASN A 886 -26.94 -17.92 59.52
N GLY A 887 -27.39 -19.12 59.89
CA GLY A 887 -26.48 -20.24 60.15
C GLY A 887 -25.58 -20.07 61.38
N SER A 888 -24.62 -20.99 61.55
CA SER A 888 -23.73 -21.06 62.72
C SER A 888 -22.27 -20.87 62.32
N HIS A 889 -21.66 -19.79 62.80
CA HIS A 889 -20.32 -19.35 62.44
C HIS A 889 -19.34 -19.60 63.59
N THR A 890 -18.10 -19.94 63.26
CA THR A 890 -17.03 -20.17 64.25
C THR A 890 -15.88 -19.19 64.08
N LEU A 891 -14.96 -19.11 65.05
CA LEU A 891 -13.72 -18.38 64.86
C LEU A 891 -12.65 -19.29 64.26
N GLY A 892 -11.70 -18.67 63.57
CA GLY A 892 -10.47 -19.33 63.07
C GLY A 892 -9.23 -18.97 63.89
N GLY A 893 -9.40 -18.55 65.14
CA GLY A 893 -8.41 -17.92 66.01
C GLY A 893 -8.91 -16.62 66.63
N ASP A 894 -8.13 -16.03 67.54
CA ASP A 894 -8.49 -14.80 68.24
C ASP A 894 -8.85 -13.64 67.27
N ILE A 895 -9.83 -12.83 67.65
CA ILE A 895 -10.25 -11.65 66.87
C ILE A 895 -10.33 -10.37 67.72
N ARG A 896 -10.09 -9.23 67.06
CA ARG A 896 -10.29 -7.90 67.60
C ARG A 896 -11.22 -7.07 66.70
N VAL A 897 -12.22 -6.46 67.31
CA VAL A 897 -13.26 -5.64 66.67
C VAL A 897 -13.22 -4.23 67.26
N TYR A 898 -12.88 -3.23 66.46
CA TYR A 898 -12.71 -1.84 66.91
C TYR A 898 -14.01 -1.04 66.99
N GLY A 899 -15.00 -1.40 66.18
CA GLY A 899 -16.37 -0.93 66.23
C GLY A 899 -17.26 -2.01 66.83
N ASP A 900 -18.36 -2.33 66.16
CA ASP A 900 -19.42 -3.15 66.73
C ASP A 900 -19.35 -4.62 66.30
N LEU A 901 -19.73 -5.53 67.19
CA LEU A 901 -20.00 -6.92 66.85
C LEU A 901 -21.50 -7.16 66.95
N ALA A 902 -22.14 -7.63 65.87
CA ALA A 902 -23.55 -7.94 65.89
C ALA A 902 -23.89 -9.34 65.40
N SER A 903 -24.74 -10.05 66.14
CA SER A 903 -25.34 -11.32 65.71
C SER A 903 -26.76 -11.04 65.19
N VAL A 904 -26.90 -11.01 63.87
CA VAL A 904 -28.09 -10.60 63.13
C VAL A 904 -28.72 -11.83 62.50
N SER A 905 -29.47 -12.62 63.27
CA SER A 905 -30.07 -13.93 62.92
C SER A 905 -29.11 -15.13 62.79
N GLY A 906 -27.80 -14.90 62.85
CA GLY A 906 -26.79 -15.97 62.88
C GLY A 906 -26.34 -16.33 64.30
N THR A 907 -25.68 -17.47 64.44
CA THR A 907 -24.97 -17.87 65.68
C THR A 907 -23.47 -17.59 65.49
N LEU A 908 -22.82 -16.93 66.44
CA LEU A 908 -21.36 -16.89 66.54
C LEU A 908 -20.92 -17.75 67.72
N SER A 909 -20.09 -18.76 67.47
CA SER A 909 -19.72 -19.72 68.52
C SER A 909 -18.26 -20.17 68.45
N ASP A 910 -17.61 -20.36 69.59
CA ASP A 910 -16.25 -20.92 69.63
C ASP A 910 -15.96 -21.71 70.91
N ALA A 911 -14.97 -22.60 70.87
CA ALA A 911 -14.61 -23.48 71.99
C ALA A 911 -13.21 -23.24 72.55
N THR A 912 -12.38 -22.40 71.92
CA THR A 912 -10.99 -22.16 72.33
C THR A 912 -10.59 -20.69 72.29
N ASP A 913 -11.11 -19.93 71.32
CA ASP A 913 -10.55 -18.65 70.93
C ASP A 913 -11.17 -17.47 71.68
N SER A 914 -10.44 -16.36 71.73
CA SER A 914 -10.83 -15.15 72.45
C SER A 914 -11.30 -14.04 71.50
N VAL A 915 -12.22 -13.22 71.98
CA VAL A 915 -12.76 -12.06 71.26
C VAL A 915 -12.47 -10.81 72.07
N THR A 916 -11.98 -9.76 71.42
CA THR A 916 -11.93 -8.41 72.00
C THR A 916 -12.76 -7.43 71.18
N VAL A 917 -13.79 -6.81 71.76
CA VAL A 917 -14.64 -5.80 71.09
C VAL A 917 -14.50 -4.45 71.80
N VAL A 918 -14.34 -3.36 71.04
CA VAL A 918 -14.22 -2.00 71.56
C VAL A 918 -15.54 -1.21 71.49
N GLY A 919 -16.38 -1.52 70.51
CA GLY A 919 -17.72 -0.96 70.37
C GLY A 919 -18.80 -1.78 71.08
N SER A 920 -20.03 -1.65 70.59
CA SER A 920 -21.19 -2.35 71.13
C SER A 920 -21.23 -3.81 70.67
N VAL A 921 -21.72 -4.69 71.55
CA VAL A 921 -21.97 -6.11 71.21
C VAL A 921 -23.47 -6.36 71.32
N THR A 922 -24.15 -6.43 70.17
CA THR A 922 -25.62 -6.40 70.16
C THR A 922 -26.22 -7.37 69.16
N CYS A 923 -27.53 -7.48 69.17
CA CYS A 923 -28.28 -7.80 67.96
C CYS A 923 -29.13 -6.57 67.59
N PHE A 924 -29.30 -6.30 66.30
CA PHE A 924 -30.02 -5.11 65.84
C PHE A 924 -31.53 -5.31 65.93
N ALA A 925 -32.24 -4.30 66.43
CA ALA A 925 -33.70 -4.31 66.60
C ALA A 925 -34.48 -4.59 65.30
N ALA A 926 -33.90 -4.25 64.14
CA ALA A 926 -34.52 -4.42 62.83
C ALA A 926 -34.49 -5.86 62.28
N PHE A 927 -33.75 -6.77 62.93
CA PHE A 927 -33.53 -8.13 62.48
C PHE A 927 -33.75 -9.12 63.63
N ALA A 928 -34.01 -10.39 63.31
CA ALA A 928 -34.08 -11.43 64.33
C ALA A 928 -32.74 -11.53 65.07
N CYS A 929 -32.75 -11.64 66.39
CA CYS A 929 -31.51 -11.78 67.16
C CYS A 929 -30.85 -13.14 66.95
N GLY A 930 -29.54 -13.10 66.77
CA GLY A 930 -28.68 -14.26 66.79
C GLY A 930 -28.17 -14.64 68.19
N THR A 931 -27.47 -15.77 68.29
CA THR A 931 -26.81 -16.20 69.54
C THR A 931 -25.30 -15.97 69.50
N ILE A 932 -24.69 -15.78 70.67
CA ILE A 932 -23.24 -15.71 70.86
C ILE A 932 -22.86 -16.76 71.90
N THR A 933 -22.10 -17.79 71.53
CA THR A 933 -21.86 -18.99 72.38
C THR A 933 -20.38 -19.38 72.41
N PHE A 934 -19.68 -18.99 73.47
CA PHE A 934 -18.26 -19.28 73.69
C PHE A 934 -18.11 -20.27 74.85
N THR A 935 -17.63 -21.49 74.59
CA THR A 935 -17.37 -22.52 75.61
C THR A 935 -15.91 -22.59 76.05
N GLY A 936 -15.01 -21.88 75.37
CA GLY A 936 -13.63 -21.62 75.79
C GLY A 936 -13.21 -20.16 75.53
N GLY A 937 -11.92 -19.88 75.70
CA GLY A 937 -11.38 -18.52 75.52
C GLY A 937 -11.91 -17.48 76.52
N THR A 938 -11.62 -16.21 76.24
CA THR A 938 -12.17 -15.05 76.96
C THR A 938 -12.82 -14.08 76.00
N PHE A 939 -14.09 -13.77 76.22
CA PHE A 939 -14.77 -12.68 75.54
C PHE A 939 -14.54 -11.38 76.33
N THR A 940 -13.90 -10.39 75.72
CA THR A 940 -13.58 -9.11 76.35
C THR A 940 -14.25 -7.97 75.61
N GLN A 941 -15.02 -7.14 76.32
CA GLN A 941 -15.46 -5.85 75.79
C GLN A 941 -14.67 -4.73 76.48
N ILE A 942 -13.84 -4.02 75.71
CA ILE A 942 -12.98 -2.93 76.20
C ILE A 942 -13.31 -1.61 75.53
N VAL A 943 -14.10 -0.78 76.20
CA VAL A 943 -14.75 0.35 75.55
C VAL A 943 -14.07 1.69 75.84
N ALA A 944 -14.10 2.61 74.86
CA ALA A 944 -13.59 3.98 74.99
C ALA A 944 -14.70 5.03 75.21
N ALA A 945 -15.97 4.62 75.07
CA ALA A 945 -17.16 5.45 75.24
C ALA A 945 -18.27 4.63 75.94
N ASN A 946 -19.46 5.21 76.11
CA ASN A 946 -20.63 4.45 76.53
C ASN A 946 -21.03 3.48 75.41
N GLN A 947 -21.24 2.21 75.74
CA GLN A 947 -21.58 1.16 74.78
C GLN A 947 -22.59 0.19 75.39
N THR A 948 -23.17 -0.67 74.55
CA THR A 948 -24.12 -1.70 74.98
C THR A 948 -23.54 -3.11 74.84
N PHE A 949 -24.10 -4.03 75.61
CA PHE A 949 -23.79 -5.45 75.52
C PHE A 949 -25.04 -6.28 75.76
N GLY A 950 -25.33 -7.23 74.88
CA GLY A 950 -26.31 -8.27 75.14
C GLY A 950 -27.33 -8.45 74.02
N THR A 951 -28.00 -9.59 74.07
CA THR A 951 -29.15 -9.90 73.21
C THR A 951 -30.30 -8.93 73.49
N ASN A 952 -31.25 -8.82 72.58
CA ASN A 952 -32.52 -8.12 72.78
C ASN A 952 -33.73 -9.04 72.49
N ALA A 953 -33.47 -10.34 72.28
CA ALA A 953 -34.48 -11.32 71.95
C ALA A 953 -35.54 -11.45 73.05
N SER A 954 -36.81 -11.46 72.65
CA SER A 954 -37.97 -11.75 73.51
C SER A 954 -38.16 -13.25 73.79
N ASP A 955 -37.20 -14.08 73.38
CA ASP A 955 -37.23 -15.54 73.46
C ASP A 955 -36.04 -16.05 74.28
N SER A 956 -36.32 -16.92 75.26
CA SER A 956 -35.33 -17.60 76.10
C SER A 956 -34.51 -18.65 75.34
N THR A 957 -34.79 -18.89 74.05
CA THR A 957 -33.94 -19.75 73.21
C THR A 957 -32.70 -19.02 72.64
N ILE A 958 -32.60 -17.70 72.84
CA ILE A 958 -31.50 -16.86 72.30
C ILE A 958 -30.63 -16.36 73.47
N ASP A 959 -30.07 -17.31 74.21
CA ASP A 959 -29.11 -17.04 75.28
C ASP A 959 -27.71 -16.79 74.71
N TRP A 960 -26.96 -15.90 75.38
CA TRP A 960 -25.57 -15.65 75.07
C TRP A 960 -24.69 -16.25 76.16
N THR A 961 -23.88 -17.23 75.80
CA THR A 961 -23.08 -18.04 76.72
C THR A 961 -21.60 -17.74 76.54
N PHE A 962 -20.86 -17.62 77.63
CA PHE A 962 -19.44 -17.31 77.65
C PHE A 962 -18.69 -18.22 78.62
N ASN A 963 -17.46 -18.60 78.27
CA ASN A 963 -16.54 -19.25 79.19
C ASN A 963 -16.02 -18.23 80.19
N ASN A 964 -15.22 -17.27 79.74
CA ASN A 964 -14.89 -16.08 80.53
C ASN A 964 -15.42 -14.84 79.84
N LEU A 965 -16.00 -13.92 80.61
CA LEU A 965 -16.52 -12.65 80.12
C LEU A 965 -15.85 -11.51 80.89
N THR A 966 -15.16 -10.61 80.19
CA THR A 966 -14.47 -9.47 80.79
C THR A 966 -15.03 -8.17 80.25
N PHE A 967 -15.39 -7.28 81.16
CA PHE A 967 -15.77 -5.89 80.85
C PHE A 967 -14.68 -4.96 81.33
N ASP A 968 -14.17 -4.13 80.43
CA ASP A 968 -13.05 -3.24 80.72
C ASP A 968 -13.16 -1.90 79.97
N ARG A 969 -12.22 -0.99 80.26
CA ARG A 969 -12.10 0.31 79.61
C ARG A 969 -10.69 0.61 79.17
N SER A 970 -10.60 1.28 78.03
CA SER A 970 -9.34 1.80 77.49
C SER A 970 -9.09 3.26 77.85
N SER A 971 -10.14 4.04 78.17
CA SER A 971 -10.03 5.43 78.60
C SER A 971 -11.32 5.94 79.27
N GLY A 972 -11.19 7.04 80.04
CA GLY A 972 -12.32 7.74 80.68
C GLY A 972 -13.04 6.96 81.77
N SER A 973 -14.18 7.49 82.22
CA SER A 973 -15.16 6.82 83.09
C SER A 973 -16.46 6.70 82.32
N ASN A 974 -16.58 5.66 81.50
CA ASN A 974 -17.79 5.45 80.69
C ASN A 974 -18.62 4.28 81.29
N THR A 975 -19.79 3.97 80.73
CA THR A 975 -20.69 2.86 81.14
C THR A 975 -20.85 1.80 80.05
N ILE A 976 -20.90 0.51 80.40
CA ILE A 976 -21.37 -0.58 79.54
C ILE A 976 -22.76 -0.96 80.03
N THR A 977 -23.79 -0.75 79.21
CA THR A 977 -25.17 -1.05 79.58
C THR A 977 -25.57 -2.42 79.04
N LEU A 978 -26.07 -3.29 79.90
CA LEU A 978 -26.56 -4.60 79.48
C LEU A 978 -27.95 -4.46 78.84
N GLY A 979 -28.07 -4.78 77.55
CA GLY A 979 -29.26 -4.58 76.73
C GLY A 979 -29.20 -3.33 75.84
N ASN A 980 -30.30 -3.01 75.14
CA ASN A 980 -30.38 -1.89 74.19
C ASN A 980 -31.67 -1.08 74.35
N ILE A 981 -31.66 0.20 73.95
CA ILE A 981 -32.77 1.14 74.05
C ILE A 981 -34.00 0.59 73.30
N GLY A 982 -35.12 0.44 74.03
CA GLY A 982 -36.45 0.21 73.44
C GLY A 982 -36.91 -1.24 73.32
N LEU A 983 -36.18 -2.22 73.87
CA LEU A 983 -36.53 -3.65 73.76
C LEU A 983 -36.45 -4.37 75.12
N THR A 984 -37.55 -5.02 75.53
CA THR A 984 -37.65 -5.85 76.74
C THR A 984 -37.49 -7.33 76.36
N GLY A 985 -36.25 -7.78 76.20
CA GLY A 985 -35.94 -9.19 75.88
C GLY A 985 -35.75 -10.07 77.13
N THR A 986 -36.01 -11.37 77.02
CA THR A 986 -35.80 -12.38 78.08
C THR A 986 -34.50 -13.19 77.93
N GLY A 987 -33.78 -13.07 76.80
CA GLY A 987 -32.55 -13.84 76.59
C GLY A 987 -31.46 -13.54 77.64
N GLN A 988 -30.75 -14.56 78.08
CA GLN A 988 -29.85 -14.55 79.24
C GLN A 988 -28.39 -14.29 78.84
N ILE A 989 -27.60 -13.78 79.79
CA ILE A 989 -26.14 -13.76 79.70
C ILE A 989 -25.61 -14.81 80.67
N ILE A 990 -25.05 -15.90 80.14
CA ILE A 990 -24.54 -17.03 80.90
C ILE A 990 -23.01 -17.00 80.87
N VAL A 991 -22.35 -17.08 82.02
CA VAL A 991 -20.89 -17.07 82.16
C VAL A 991 -20.45 -18.30 82.95
N ASN A 992 -20.02 -19.36 82.26
CA ASN A 992 -19.66 -20.65 82.86
C ASN A 992 -18.36 -20.62 83.69
N GLY A 993 -17.46 -19.67 83.39
CA GLY A 993 -16.21 -19.42 84.08
C GLY A 993 -16.29 -18.13 84.87
N THR A 994 -15.47 -17.13 84.54
CA THR A 994 -15.38 -15.88 85.31
C THR A 994 -15.96 -14.68 84.55
N LEU A 995 -16.92 -14.00 85.18
CA LEU A 995 -17.34 -12.63 84.85
C LEU A 995 -16.41 -11.65 85.59
N THR A 996 -15.56 -10.94 84.85
CA THR A 996 -14.59 -9.98 85.41
C THR A 996 -14.91 -8.55 84.99
N ILE A 997 -14.85 -7.60 85.92
CA ILE A 997 -15.13 -6.18 85.67
C ILE A 997 -13.96 -5.31 86.12
N GLY A 998 -13.42 -4.52 85.19
CA GLY A 998 -12.43 -3.47 85.43
C GLY A 998 -10.97 -3.91 85.44
N THR A 999 -10.55 -4.89 84.65
CA THR A 999 -9.15 -5.36 84.66
C THR A 999 -8.10 -4.33 84.24
N GLY A 1000 -8.51 -3.22 83.62
CA GLY A 1000 -7.64 -2.21 83.05
C GLY A 1000 -7.23 -1.09 84.02
N GLY A 1001 -6.66 -0.03 83.47
CA GLY A 1001 -6.14 1.10 84.25
C GLY A 1001 -7.20 2.11 84.72
N THR A 1002 -8.44 2.02 84.21
CA THR A 1002 -9.51 3.02 84.40
C THR A 1002 -10.80 2.41 84.93
N MET A 1003 -11.62 3.21 85.62
CA MET A 1003 -12.89 2.74 86.18
C MET A 1003 -13.85 2.24 85.08
N THR A 1004 -14.37 1.03 85.25
CA THR A 1004 -15.31 0.36 84.36
C THR A 1004 -16.64 0.14 85.06
N THR A 1005 -17.69 0.82 84.60
CA THR A 1005 -19.07 0.59 85.07
C THR A 1005 -19.79 -0.39 84.15
N LEU A 1006 -20.30 -1.49 84.72
CA LEU A 1006 -21.27 -2.38 84.11
C LEU A 1006 -22.66 -2.10 84.71
N GLN A 1007 -23.61 -1.71 83.87
CA GLN A 1007 -24.95 -1.29 84.26
C GLN A 1007 -25.99 -2.34 83.84
N ALA A 1008 -26.47 -3.13 84.79
CA ALA A 1008 -27.47 -4.18 84.54
C ALA A 1008 -28.92 -3.79 84.88
N ASP A 1009 -29.15 -2.68 85.56
CA ASP A 1009 -30.48 -2.20 86.03
C ASP A 1009 -31.28 -1.38 85.01
N THR A 1010 -30.72 -1.10 83.83
CA THR A 1010 -31.36 -0.24 82.83
C THR A 1010 -32.38 -0.99 81.98
N TYR A 1011 -32.00 -2.19 81.51
CA TYR A 1011 -32.87 -3.08 80.73
C TYR A 1011 -33.11 -4.43 81.42
N ASP A 1012 -32.66 -4.55 82.67
CA ASP A 1012 -32.87 -5.71 83.54
C ASP A 1012 -32.67 -7.06 82.83
N ARG A 1013 -31.42 -7.34 82.43
CA ARG A 1013 -31.07 -8.60 81.76
C ARG A 1013 -30.70 -9.66 82.80
N ILE A 1014 -31.11 -10.91 82.56
CA ILE A 1014 -30.73 -12.05 83.40
C ILE A 1014 -29.23 -12.30 83.24
N ILE A 1015 -28.52 -12.40 84.37
CA ILE A 1015 -27.11 -12.78 84.42
C ILE A 1015 -27.02 -14.07 85.23
N ASP A 1016 -26.45 -15.11 84.64
CA ASP A 1016 -26.08 -16.33 85.33
C ASP A 1016 -24.57 -16.50 85.23
N ALA A 1017 -23.86 -16.40 86.36
CA ALA A 1017 -22.40 -16.44 86.37
C ALA A 1017 -21.90 -17.52 87.34
N ASN A 1018 -20.89 -18.29 86.94
CA ASN A 1018 -20.22 -19.19 87.87
C ASN A 1018 -19.36 -18.37 88.85
N ILE A 1019 -18.40 -17.58 88.36
CA ILE A 1019 -17.55 -16.74 89.21
C ILE A 1019 -17.74 -15.27 88.83
N VAL A 1020 -17.84 -14.39 89.82
CA VAL A 1020 -17.89 -12.93 89.63
C VAL A 1020 -16.67 -12.28 90.31
N THR A 1021 -15.94 -11.47 89.56
CA THR A 1021 -14.77 -10.72 90.07
C THR A 1021 -14.88 -9.24 89.72
N ILE A 1022 -15.00 -8.39 90.74
CA ILE A 1022 -15.01 -6.92 90.61
C ILE A 1022 -13.66 -6.38 91.10
N THR A 1023 -12.82 -5.95 90.17
CA THR A 1023 -11.48 -5.45 90.50
C THR A 1023 -11.54 -4.05 91.14
N SER A 1024 -10.39 -3.52 91.56
CA SER A 1024 -10.27 -2.17 92.14
C SER A 1024 -10.70 -1.04 91.20
N LYS A 1025 -10.91 -1.38 89.92
CA LYS A 1025 -11.41 -0.47 88.89
C LYS A 1025 -12.78 -0.87 88.34
N GLY A 1026 -13.46 -1.84 88.94
CA GLY A 1026 -14.79 -2.28 88.51
C GLY A 1026 -15.92 -1.67 89.34
N ILE A 1027 -17.04 -1.33 88.68
CA ILE A 1027 -18.33 -1.01 89.28
C ILE A 1027 -19.39 -1.89 88.63
N LEU A 1028 -20.16 -2.63 89.41
CA LEU A 1028 -21.31 -3.41 88.95
C LEU A 1028 -22.60 -2.91 89.59
N PHE A 1029 -23.53 -2.40 88.78
CA PHE A 1029 -24.92 -2.20 89.18
C PHE A 1029 -25.73 -3.43 88.81
N ALA A 1030 -26.22 -4.16 89.80
CA ALA A 1030 -27.08 -5.33 89.58
C ALA A 1030 -28.47 -4.93 89.06
N SER A 1031 -29.16 -5.84 88.39
CA SER A 1031 -30.51 -5.62 87.89
C SER A 1031 -31.49 -5.22 89.01
N SER A 1032 -32.48 -4.39 88.66
CA SER A 1032 -33.57 -3.99 89.54
C SER A 1032 -34.73 -4.99 89.61
N SER A 1033 -34.86 -5.86 88.61
CA SER A 1033 -35.99 -6.80 88.48
C SER A 1033 -35.66 -8.20 87.93
N ALA A 1034 -34.56 -8.38 87.20
CA ALA A 1034 -34.15 -9.68 86.65
C ALA A 1034 -33.26 -10.49 87.61
N LEU A 1035 -33.22 -11.80 87.38
CA LEU A 1035 -32.40 -12.74 88.15
C LEU A 1035 -30.91 -12.50 87.91
N PHE A 1036 -30.16 -12.47 89.01
CA PHE A 1036 -28.70 -12.57 88.99
C PHE A 1036 -28.28 -13.76 89.84
N THR A 1037 -27.83 -14.85 89.21
CA THR A 1037 -27.37 -16.08 89.88
C THR A 1037 -25.85 -16.19 89.88
N VAL A 1038 -25.30 -16.69 90.99
CA VAL A 1038 -23.86 -16.87 91.19
C VAL A 1038 -23.58 -18.24 91.82
N ALA A 1039 -23.03 -19.18 91.04
CA ALA A 1039 -22.82 -20.55 91.50
C ALA A 1039 -21.53 -20.74 92.32
N GLY A 1040 -20.51 -19.94 92.04
CA GLY A 1040 -19.17 -20.01 92.61
C GLY A 1040 -18.79 -18.74 93.38
N ALA A 1041 -17.51 -18.36 93.31
CA ALA A 1041 -16.99 -17.27 94.12
C ALA A 1041 -17.45 -15.88 93.60
N PHE A 1042 -17.87 -15.01 94.53
CA PHE A 1042 -18.11 -13.59 94.27
C PHE A 1042 -17.09 -12.75 95.02
N THR A 1043 -16.13 -12.20 94.28
CA THR A 1043 -14.99 -11.48 94.86
C THR A 1043 -14.96 -10.03 94.40
N HIS A 1044 -14.59 -9.13 95.31
CA HIS A 1044 -14.19 -7.77 94.93
C HIS A 1044 -12.86 -7.41 95.61
N THR A 1045 -11.92 -6.85 94.85
CA THR A 1045 -10.66 -6.37 95.44
C THR A 1045 -10.85 -4.98 96.05
N SER A 1046 -9.99 -4.58 97.00
CA SER A 1046 -10.06 -3.26 97.64
C SER A 1046 -10.14 -2.13 96.59
N GLY A 1047 -11.27 -1.39 96.59
CA GLY A 1047 -11.58 -0.33 95.63
C GLY A 1047 -12.63 -0.69 94.56
N GLY A 1048 -13.00 -1.96 94.41
CA GLY A 1048 -14.09 -2.39 93.53
C GLY A 1048 -15.45 -2.21 94.19
N THR A 1049 -16.47 -1.84 93.40
CA THR A 1049 -17.81 -1.50 93.90
C THR A 1049 -18.87 -2.43 93.33
N PHE A 1050 -19.64 -3.05 94.23
CA PHE A 1050 -20.92 -3.68 93.88
C PHE A 1050 -22.06 -2.82 94.42
N THR A 1051 -23.01 -2.46 93.56
CA THR A 1051 -24.24 -1.77 93.96
C THR A 1051 -25.41 -2.69 93.70
N HIS A 1052 -26.04 -3.13 94.79
CA HIS A 1052 -27.30 -3.85 94.71
C HIS A 1052 -28.42 -2.85 94.39
N SER A 1053 -29.29 -3.20 93.44
CA SER A 1053 -30.52 -2.46 93.15
C SER A 1053 -31.68 -3.07 93.97
N ASN A 1054 -32.90 -3.06 93.45
CA ASN A 1054 -34.07 -3.71 94.07
C ASN A 1054 -34.21 -5.21 93.72
N GLY A 1055 -33.35 -5.76 92.85
CA GLY A 1055 -33.40 -7.15 92.41
C GLY A 1055 -32.70 -8.13 93.37
N THR A 1056 -32.95 -9.42 93.18
CA THR A 1056 -32.35 -10.50 94.00
C THR A 1056 -31.08 -11.03 93.35
N VAL A 1057 -29.99 -11.06 94.13
CA VAL A 1057 -28.79 -11.85 93.81
C VAL A 1057 -28.87 -13.17 94.55
N THR A 1058 -28.87 -14.28 93.80
CA THR A 1058 -29.01 -15.63 94.34
C THR A 1058 -27.67 -16.36 94.23
N PHE A 1059 -27.14 -16.80 95.36
CA PHE A 1059 -25.99 -17.69 95.41
C PHE A 1059 -26.48 -19.13 95.41
N ASP A 1060 -26.31 -19.85 94.30
CA ASP A 1060 -27.02 -21.11 94.03
C ASP A 1060 -26.12 -22.36 93.89
N GLY A 1061 -24.81 -22.21 94.06
CA GLY A 1061 -23.86 -23.32 94.09
C GLY A 1061 -23.22 -23.58 95.45
N THR A 1062 -22.61 -24.76 95.61
CA THR A 1062 -22.09 -25.28 96.89
C THR A 1062 -20.84 -24.58 97.41
N ALA A 1063 -20.23 -23.68 96.61
CA ALA A 1063 -18.97 -22.98 96.91
C ALA A 1063 -19.13 -21.45 97.11
N ALA A 1064 -20.37 -20.95 97.25
CA ALA A 1064 -20.72 -19.55 97.05
C ALA A 1064 -20.57 -18.60 98.26
N LEU A 1065 -19.69 -18.90 99.23
CA LEU A 1065 -19.36 -18.02 100.36
C LEU A 1065 -17.85 -17.83 100.53
#